data_AF-A0ABC8R013-F1
#
_entry.id   AF-A0ABC8R013-F1
#
_cell.length_a   1.000
_cell.length_b   1.000
_cell.length_c   1.000
_cell.angle_alpha   90.00
_cell.angle_beta   90.00
_cell.angle_gamma   90.00
#
_symmetry.space_group_name_H-M   'P 1'
#
loop_
_entity.id
_entity.type
_entity.pdbx_description
1 polymer ?
#
loop_
_entity_poly.entity_id
_entity_poly.type
_entity_poly.pdbx_seq_one_letter_code
_entity_poly.pdbx_strand_id
1 'polypeptide(L)'
;MKRLGYYFNHLLLFLSLALFDLARVVPVTEKEILLQFKDGNVVKIVLWNTSLGGVLSPALSGLKSLRIITLFGNRFTGNIPLEYGEIGTLWKINLSSNALSGSIPDFLGDLPNIRFLDLSKNGYTGEVPPSLFKNCYQTKFISLAHNNLSGSIPVSIGNCLNLLGIDLSFNSLIGGLPSQICDIPGLLYLTLRSNLLTGGVQDQVSGCGRIELLDLGTNMFSGLPPFGVLGFTNLTHFNISQNGFEGEVPEIETCSQRLEILDASGNDLYGDILLSITRCNGLKYLDLGFNRLNGSIPIEIADLKRLWVIRLGNNSIDGTIPAEFGSIEFLQVLDLHNLNLGGEIPTDISNLRFLRELDVSGNALQGEIPQTLYNMSYLEILDLHHNQLNGSIPSTLGNLSNLQILDLLDNFLSGQIPFSLGNLKNLTRFNVSYNNLSGAIPSIPNIQSFGASAFFHNPGLCGVPLDIACTGNATTPSTGKPMALTVPAILAIVAAAVILTGVCVITIINMKARKRRRDDETMIVESTPLASTDSNVIIGKLVLFSRSLPSKYEDWEAGTKALLDKESLIGGGSIGTVYRSTFEGGISIAVKKLETLGRIRNQDEFENEIGRLGNIRHPNLVALQGYYWSSSMQLILSEFVPNGNLYENLHGLSYPGTSTGVGNSELNWSRRFKIAMGTARALAFLHHDCKPPVLHLSIKSTNILLDENYKAKLSDYGLGKLLPLLDNYGLTKFHNAVGYVAPELAQSLRLSDKCDVYGFGVILLELVTGRKPVESPVANEVVVLCEYVRRLIENGSASACFDRSLRGFAENELIQVMKLGLICTSETPSRRPNMAEVVQILESIRNGLQP
;
A
#
# COMPACT_ATOMS: atom_id res chain seq x y z
N MET A 1 30.95 12.70 40.65
CA MET A 1 30.69 12.65 39.19
C MET A 1 31.56 11.63 38.45
N LYS A 2 32.89 11.59 38.58
CA LYS A 2 33.72 10.56 37.91
C LYS A 2 33.51 9.10 38.37
N ARG A 3 32.97 8.88 39.58
CA ARG A 3 32.58 7.53 40.05
C ARG A 3 31.25 7.02 39.47
N LEU A 4 30.35 7.86 38.95
CA LEU A 4 29.10 7.39 38.31
C LEU A 4 29.33 6.86 36.89
N GLY A 5 30.27 7.44 36.12
CA GLY A 5 30.60 6.96 34.77
C GLY A 5 31.26 5.58 34.73
N TYR A 6 31.95 5.19 35.80
CA TYR A 6 32.60 3.88 35.90
C TYR A 6 31.61 2.74 36.16
N TYR A 7 30.54 3.00 36.92
CA TYR A 7 29.42 2.07 37.08
C TYR A 7 28.54 2.01 35.83
N PHE A 8 28.45 3.10 35.06
CA PHE A 8 27.65 3.16 33.82
C PHE A 8 28.20 2.25 32.71
N ASN A 9 29.51 2.26 32.48
CA ASN A 9 30.15 1.38 31.49
C ASN A 9 30.14 -0.09 31.91
N HIS A 10 30.32 -0.38 33.21
CA HIS A 10 30.22 -1.75 33.70
C HIS A 10 28.78 -2.27 33.71
N LEU A 11 27.76 -1.43 33.91
CA LEU A 11 26.35 -1.83 33.85
C LEU A 11 25.86 -1.98 32.40
N LEU A 12 26.36 -1.19 31.44
CA LEU A 12 26.14 -1.43 30.01
C LEU A 12 26.80 -2.74 29.57
N LEU A 13 27.99 -3.05 30.09
CA LEU A 13 28.65 -4.34 29.88
C LEU A 13 27.91 -5.48 30.60
N PHE A 14 27.36 -5.24 31.79
CA PHE A 14 26.59 -6.22 32.56
C PHE A 14 25.21 -6.47 31.95
N LEU A 15 24.56 -5.45 31.38
CA LEU A 15 23.35 -5.59 30.58
C LEU A 15 23.68 -6.16 29.20
N SER A 16 24.83 -5.84 28.61
CA SER A 16 25.37 -6.53 27.42
C SER A 16 25.85 -7.95 27.70
N LEU A 17 25.76 -8.44 28.93
CA LEU A 17 26.06 -9.81 29.35
C LEU A 17 24.79 -10.50 29.91
N ALA A 18 23.90 -9.76 30.56
CA ALA A 18 22.66 -10.26 31.15
C ALA A 18 21.49 -10.29 30.15
N LEU A 19 21.40 -9.33 29.21
CA LEU A 19 20.51 -9.46 28.04
C LEU A 19 21.10 -10.40 26.97
N PHE A 20 22.41 -10.66 27.02
CA PHE A 20 23.16 -11.26 25.94
C PHE A 20 24.05 -12.40 26.45
N ASP A 21 23.44 -13.56 26.66
CA ASP A 21 24.13 -14.84 26.42
C ASP A 21 24.20 -15.16 24.90
N LEU A 22 23.91 -14.19 24.03
CA LEU A 22 23.60 -14.40 22.61
C LEU A 22 24.34 -13.49 21.61
N ALA A 23 25.24 -12.59 22.04
CA ALA A 23 26.00 -11.76 21.10
C ALA A 23 27.40 -12.33 20.84
N ARG A 24 27.49 -13.21 19.84
CA ARG A 24 28.58 -13.07 18.86
C ARG A 24 28.00 -12.30 17.66
N VAL A 25 28.53 -11.09 17.47
CA VAL A 25 28.50 -10.28 16.24
C VAL A 25 27.18 -9.52 15.95
N VAL A 26 27.09 -8.22 16.34
CA VAL A 26 26.56 -7.05 15.58
C VAL A 26 26.79 -5.78 16.45
N PRO A 27 27.35 -4.67 15.92
CA PRO A 27 27.46 -3.41 16.66
C PRO A 27 26.12 -2.67 16.68
N VAL A 28 25.47 -2.59 17.84
CA VAL A 28 24.25 -1.78 18.04
C VAL A 28 24.61 -0.31 18.21
N THR A 29 24.03 0.59 17.41
CA THR A 29 24.22 2.03 17.62
C THR A 29 23.40 2.53 18.81
N GLU A 30 23.99 3.37 19.69
CA GLU A 30 23.33 3.86 20.92
C GLU A 30 22.01 4.65 20.67
N LYS A 31 21.65 4.99 19.42
CA LYS A 31 20.40 5.69 19.05
C LYS A 31 19.18 4.77 18.97
N GLU A 32 19.41 3.47 18.91
CA GLU A 32 18.38 2.43 18.75
C GLU A 32 18.04 1.73 20.07
N ILE A 33 18.85 1.95 21.10
CA ILE A 33 18.60 1.51 22.48
C ILE A 33 18.32 2.73 23.34
N LEU A 34 17.07 2.96 23.73
CA LEU A 34 16.72 3.96 24.74
C LEU A 34 16.58 3.28 26.11
N LEU A 35 17.55 3.53 26.98
CA LEU A 35 17.46 3.22 28.41
C LEU A 35 17.10 4.49 29.18
N GLN A 36 16.00 4.47 29.92
CA GLN A 36 15.67 5.54 30.86
C GLN A 36 15.92 5.05 32.28
N PHE A 37 16.57 5.89 33.08
CA PHE A 37 16.81 5.65 34.49
C PHE A 37 15.96 6.58 35.36
N LYS A 38 15.54 6.08 36.53
CA LYS A 38 14.96 6.88 37.60
C LYS A 38 15.55 6.40 38.93
N ASP A 39 16.08 7.32 39.72
CA ASP A 39 16.69 7.04 41.03
C ASP A 39 17.78 5.95 40.97
N GLY A 40 18.56 5.93 39.88
CA GLY A 40 19.62 4.95 39.64
C GLY A 40 19.15 3.60 39.07
N ASN A 41 17.85 3.36 38.93
CA ASN A 41 17.31 2.11 38.39
C ASN A 41 16.82 2.28 36.95
N VAL A 42 16.97 1.24 36.12
CA VAL A 42 16.40 1.21 34.76
C VAL A 42 14.88 1.11 34.86
N VAL A 43 14.17 2.07 34.26
CA VAL A 43 12.69 2.12 34.27
C VAL A 43 12.07 1.95 32.89
N LYS A 44 12.83 2.10 31.80
CA LYS A 44 12.33 1.94 30.43
C LYS A 44 13.44 1.40 29.56
N ILE A 45 13.10 0.40 28.74
CA ILE A 45 13.92 -0.14 27.67
C ILE A 45 13.12 0.00 26.38
N VAL A 46 13.69 0.66 25.39
CA VAL A 46 13.14 0.71 24.04
C VAL A 46 14.24 0.31 23.06
N LEU A 47 13.99 -0.72 22.28
CA LEU A 47 14.81 -1.26 21.22
C LEU A 47 13.89 -1.46 20.02
N TRP A 48 14.16 -0.83 18.89
CA TRP A 48 13.27 -1.01 17.76
C TRP A 48 13.97 -0.98 16.41
N ASN A 49 13.51 -1.82 15.48
CA ASN A 49 14.03 -1.90 14.11
C ASN A 49 15.55 -2.10 14.04
N THR A 50 16.14 -2.78 15.02
CA THR A 50 17.59 -2.97 15.18
C THR A 50 18.09 -4.28 14.58
N SER A 51 17.17 -5.11 14.07
CA SER A 51 17.42 -6.48 13.62
C SER A 51 18.04 -7.42 14.67
N LEU A 52 18.04 -7.03 15.96
CA LEU A 52 18.46 -7.87 17.08
C LEU A 52 17.64 -9.17 17.11
N GLY A 53 18.30 -10.31 17.33
CA GLY A 53 17.62 -11.60 17.43
C GLY A 53 18.22 -12.48 18.52
N GLY A 54 17.66 -13.67 18.66
CA GLY A 54 17.91 -14.54 19.82
C GLY A 54 16.71 -14.56 20.76
N VAL A 55 16.82 -15.28 21.88
CA VAL A 55 15.75 -15.37 22.87
C VAL A 55 15.80 -14.22 23.87
N LEU A 56 14.64 -13.82 24.37
CA LEU A 56 14.55 -12.84 25.46
C LEU A 56 15.16 -13.45 26.73
N SER A 57 16.16 -12.78 27.30
CA SER A 57 16.85 -13.29 28.49
C SER A 57 15.96 -13.18 29.74
N PRO A 58 15.81 -14.26 30.54
CA PRO A 58 15.16 -14.22 31.85
C PRO A 58 15.79 -13.21 32.80
N ALA A 59 17.09 -12.93 32.68
CA ALA A 59 17.82 -12.06 33.61
C ALA A 59 17.31 -10.61 33.64
N LEU A 60 16.56 -10.18 32.62
CA LEU A 60 15.84 -8.90 32.66
C LEU A 60 14.85 -8.79 33.83
N SER A 61 14.38 -9.91 34.38
CA SER A 61 13.55 -9.94 35.59
C SER A 61 14.23 -9.34 36.82
N GLY A 62 15.56 -9.24 36.82
CA GLY A 62 16.34 -8.57 37.86
C GLY A 62 16.12 -7.05 37.91
N LEU A 63 15.63 -6.44 36.82
CA LEU A 63 15.33 -5.01 36.75
C LEU A 63 13.97 -4.71 37.38
N LYS A 64 13.86 -4.84 38.72
CA LYS A 64 12.57 -4.73 39.45
C LYS A 64 11.85 -3.38 39.31
N SER A 65 12.56 -2.31 38.93
CA SER A 65 11.97 -0.99 38.66
C SER A 65 11.52 -0.78 37.20
N LEU A 66 11.66 -1.77 36.33
CA LEU A 66 11.37 -1.67 34.91
C LEU A 66 9.87 -1.54 34.63
N ARG A 67 9.48 -0.43 34.00
CA ARG A 67 8.08 -0.07 33.76
C ARG A 67 7.63 -0.23 32.32
N ILE A 68 8.56 -0.10 31.37
CA ILE A 68 8.29 -0.11 29.94
C ILE A 68 9.32 -0.98 29.25
N ILE A 69 8.83 -1.97 28.50
CA ILE A 69 9.63 -2.76 27.56
C ILE A 69 9.03 -2.54 26.17
N THR A 70 9.86 -2.14 25.22
CA THR A 70 9.44 -1.97 23.84
C THR A 70 10.55 -2.50 22.95
N LEU A 71 10.37 -3.70 22.39
CA LEU A 71 11.36 -4.41 21.58
C LEU A 71 10.88 -4.63 20.14
N PHE A 72 10.03 -3.73 19.61
CA PHE A 72 9.28 -3.99 18.39
C PHE A 72 10.14 -3.95 17.11
N GLY A 73 9.75 -4.71 16.08
CA GLY A 73 10.42 -4.67 14.78
C GLY A 73 11.82 -5.28 14.78
N ASN A 74 12.06 -6.29 15.62
CA ASN A 74 13.34 -7.00 15.70
C ASN A 74 13.17 -8.45 15.21
N ARG A 75 14.11 -9.32 15.55
CA ARG A 75 14.13 -10.75 15.19
C ARG A 75 14.19 -11.64 16.44
N PHE A 76 13.65 -11.19 17.56
CA PHE A 76 13.62 -11.99 18.79
C PHE A 76 12.77 -13.24 18.57
N THR A 77 13.28 -14.39 19.03
CA THR A 77 12.69 -15.73 18.87
C THR A 77 12.37 -16.35 20.24
N GLY A 78 11.71 -17.50 20.24
CA GLY A 78 11.31 -18.15 21.49
C GLY A 78 10.13 -17.44 22.15
N ASN A 79 9.92 -17.66 23.43
CA ASN A 79 8.77 -17.09 24.15
C ASN A 79 9.21 -16.02 25.17
N ILE A 80 8.25 -15.28 25.74
CA ILE A 80 8.51 -14.34 26.83
C ILE A 80 8.85 -15.15 28.10
N PRO A 81 9.98 -14.88 28.77
CA PRO A 81 10.38 -15.60 29.98
C PRO A 81 9.34 -15.46 31.09
N LEU A 82 9.05 -16.57 31.78
CA LEU A 82 8.09 -16.59 32.89
C LEU A 82 8.52 -15.68 34.05
N GLU A 83 9.83 -15.50 34.21
CA GLU A 83 10.45 -14.63 35.20
C GLU A 83 10.05 -13.16 35.02
N TYR A 84 9.56 -12.75 33.85
CA TYR A 84 9.08 -11.37 33.65
C TYR A 84 7.81 -11.09 34.47
N GLY A 85 7.11 -12.14 34.91
CA GLY A 85 6.02 -12.02 35.89
C GLY A 85 6.47 -11.44 37.23
N GLU A 86 7.75 -11.52 37.57
CA GLU A 86 8.29 -10.92 38.79
C GLU A 86 8.49 -9.40 38.68
N ILE A 87 8.37 -8.81 37.48
CA ILE A 87 8.55 -7.37 37.25
C ILE A 87 7.21 -6.65 37.44
N GLY A 88 6.73 -6.61 38.67
CA GLY A 88 5.40 -6.05 39.02
C GLY A 88 5.22 -4.55 38.69
N THR A 89 6.28 -3.84 38.28
CA THR A 89 6.22 -2.43 37.88
C THR A 89 5.92 -2.21 36.39
N LEU A 90 5.92 -3.27 35.57
CA LEU A 90 5.61 -3.20 34.14
C LEU A 90 4.18 -2.70 33.90
N TRP A 91 4.07 -1.64 33.09
CA TRP A 91 2.77 -1.14 32.63
C TRP A 91 2.65 -1.10 31.10
N LYS A 92 3.77 -1.14 30.37
CA LYS A 92 3.78 -1.18 28.91
C LYS A 92 4.73 -2.26 28.39
N ILE A 93 4.20 -3.17 27.60
CA ILE A 93 4.94 -4.19 26.87
C ILE A 93 4.58 -4.05 25.40
N ASN A 94 5.58 -3.81 24.54
CA ASN A 94 5.42 -3.89 23.09
C ASN A 94 6.53 -4.77 22.53
N LEU A 95 6.18 -5.96 22.09
CA LEU A 95 7.07 -6.93 21.47
C LEU A 95 6.67 -7.22 20.02
N SER A 96 5.88 -6.34 19.42
CA SER A 96 5.30 -6.55 18.10
C SER A 96 6.35 -6.66 16.99
N SER A 97 6.01 -7.30 15.87
CA SER A 97 6.89 -7.42 14.70
C SER A 97 8.24 -8.07 15.06
N ASN A 98 8.17 -9.28 15.61
CA ASN A 98 9.32 -10.13 15.93
C ASN A 98 9.07 -11.56 15.40
N ALA A 99 9.89 -12.51 15.82
CA ALA A 99 9.72 -13.94 15.55
C ALA A 99 9.40 -14.73 16.84
N LEU A 100 8.77 -14.08 17.83
CA LEU A 100 8.39 -14.73 19.08
C LEU A 100 7.30 -15.78 18.82
N SER A 101 7.35 -16.90 19.54
CA SER A 101 6.52 -18.06 19.25
C SER A 101 6.18 -18.86 20.51
N GLY A 102 5.29 -19.84 20.37
CA GLY A 102 4.75 -20.63 21.49
C GLY A 102 3.42 -20.07 21.98
N SER A 103 2.94 -20.55 23.14
CA SER A 103 1.71 -20.02 23.75
C SER A 103 1.93 -18.67 24.41
N ILE A 104 0.91 -17.82 24.44
CA ILE A 104 0.96 -16.57 25.21
C ILE A 104 1.08 -16.92 26.70
N PRO A 105 2.08 -16.41 27.44
CA PRO A 105 2.24 -16.76 28.86
C PRO A 105 1.13 -16.20 29.75
N ASP A 106 0.58 -17.04 30.63
CA ASP A 106 -0.52 -16.70 31.54
C ASP A 106 -0.19 -15.52 32.47
N PHE A 107 1.06 -15.44 32.95
CA PHE A 107 1.49 -14.43 33.92
C PHE A 107 1.29 -12.99 33.44
N LEU A 108 1.20 -12.76 32.12
CA LEU A 108 0.98 -11.44 31.55
C LEU A 108 -0.33 -10.81 32.06
N GLY A 109 -1.35 -11.63 32.31
CA GLY A 109 -2.61 -11.20 32.90
C GLY A 109 -2.52 -10.85 34.38
N ASP A 110 -1.52 -11.37 35.08
CA ASP A 110 -1.31 -11.16 36.53
C ASP A 110 -0.43 -9.93 36.81
N LEU A 111 0.13 -9.28 35.79
CA LEU A 111 0.91 -8.04 35.95
C LEU A 111 0.01 -6.89 36.45
N PRO A 112 0.19 -6.39 37.69
CA PRO A 112 -0.80 -5.55 38.37
C PRO A 112 -0.93 -4.14 37.77
N ASN A 113 0.05 -3.72 36.96
CA ASN A 113 0.13 -2.38 36.40
C ASN A 113 -0.02 -2.35 34.88
N ILE A 114 -0.25 -3.49 34.21
CA ILE A 114 -0.30 -3.54 32.75
C ILE A 114 -1.44 -2.64 32.20
N ARG A 115 -1.09 -1.78 31.24
CA ARG A 115 -2.03 -0.87 30.54
C ARG A 115 -2.01 -1.05 29.04
N PHE A 116 -0.84 -1.39 28.50
CA PHE A 116 -0.62 -1.53 27.07
C PHE A 116 0.17 -2.82 26.83
N LEU A 117 -0.43 -3.74 26.09
CA LEU A 117 0.18 -4.99 25.66
C LEU A 117 0.05 -5.12 24.15
N ASP A 118 1.17 -5.21 23.46
CA ASP A 118 1.21 -5.40 22.00
C ASP A 118 2.19 -6.53 21.67
N LEU A 119 1.62 -7.67 21.27
CA LEU A 119 2.32 -8.89 20.86
C LEU A 119 2.09 -9.18 19.37
N SER A 120 1.55 -8.22 18.62
CA SER A 120 1.14 -8.42 17.23
C SER A 120 2.30 -8.73 16.29
N LYS A 121 2.04 -9.35 15.14
CA LYS A 121 3.04 -9.67 14.10
C LYS A 121 4.18 -10.52 14.66
N ASN A 122 3.83 -11.67 15.20
CA ASN A 122 4.73 -12.69 15.73
C ASN A 122 4.24 -14.08 15.27
N GLY A 123 4.80 -15.15 15.83
CA GLY A 123 4.39 -16.53 15.60
C GLY A 123 3.77 -17.19 16.83
N TYR A 124 3.03 -16.44 17.68
CA TYR A 124 2.33 -17.05 18.82
C TYR A 124 1.26 -18.03 18.35
N THR A 125 1.14 -19.16 19.04
CA THR A 125 0.25 -20.28 18.72
C THR A 125 -0.60 -20.68 19.92
N GLY A 126 -1.66 -21.46 19.70
CA GLY A 126 -2.54 -21.93 20.78
C GLY A 126 -3.59 -20.90 21.15
N GLU A 127 -4.29 -21.13 22.25
CA GLU A 127 -5.43 -20.30 22.65
C GLU A 127 -5.01 -18.96 23.26
N VAL A 128 -5.88 -17.95 23.16
CA VAL A 128 -5.76 -16.74 23.99
C VAL A 128 -6.05 -17.15 25.44
N PRO A 129 -5.09 -17.06 26.37
CA PRO A 129 -5.27 -17.59 27.71
C PRO A 129 -6.32 -16.77 28.49
N PRO A 130 -7.34 -17.40 29.10
CA PRO A 130 -8.36 -16.67 29.87
C PRO A 130 -7.79 -15.88 31.05
N SER A 131 -6.65 -16.32 31.59
CA SER A 131 -5.86 -15.68 32.64
C SER A 131 -5.40 -14.26 32.25
N LEU A 132 -5.18 -13.99 30.96
CA LEU A 132 -4.80 -12.68 30.43
C LEU A 132 -5.79 -11.58 30.82
N PHE A 133 -7.07 -11.97 30.97
CA PHE A 133 -8.17 -11.09 31.31
C PHE A 133 -8.66 -11.27 32.75
N LYS A 134 -7.91 -11.95 33.62
CA LYS A 134 -8.33 -12.17 35.02
C LYS A 134 -8.16 -10.92 35.88
N ASN A 135 -6.99 -10.28 35.81
CA ASN A 135 -6.59 -9.16 36.68
C ASN A 135 -6.28 -7.87 35.90
N CYS A 136 -6.98 -7.64 34.79
CA CYS A 136 -6.71 -6.59 33.81
C CYS A 136 -7.27 -5.20 34.17
N TYR A 137 -7.41 -4.86 35.46
CA TYR A 137 -8.12 -3.65 35.92
C TYR A 137 -7.55 -2.33 35.40
N GLN A 138 -6.26 -2.26 35.05
CA GLN A 138 -5.65 -1.05 34.46
C GLN A 138 -5.45 -1.14 32.94
N THR A 139 -5.79 -2.28 32.34
CA THR A 139 -5.51 -2.56 30.93
C THR A 139 -6.37 -1.70 30.04
N LYS A 140 -5.74 -0.96 29.12
CA LYS A 140 -6.41 -0.07 28.17
C LYS A 140 -6.36 -0.58 26.74
N PHE A 141 -5.27 -1.25 26.37
CA PHE A 141 -5.08 -1.71 25.00
C PHE A 141 -4.36 -3.06 24.97
N ILE A 142 -4.92 -3.98 24.18
CA ILE A 142 -4.32 -5.28 23.88
C ILE A 142 -4.33 -5.46 22.35
N SER A 143 -3.19 -5.77 21.76
CA SER A 143 -3.12 -6.25 20.38
C SER A 143 -2.36 -7.57 20.32
N LEU A 144 -3.03 -8.57 19.74
CA LEU A 144 -2.51 -9.91 19.46
C LEU A 144 -2.55 -10.22 17.95
N ALA A 145 -2.74 -9.19 17.12
CA ALA A 145 -2.98 -9.34 15.69
C ALA A 145 -1.84 -10.01 14.94
N HIS A 146 -2.10 -10.61 13.77
CA HIS A 146 -1.08 -11.24 12.93
C HIS A 146 -0.21 -12.26 13.72
N ASN A 147 -0.87 -13.25 14.28
CA ASN A 147 -0.25 -14.41 14.91
C ASN A 147 -0.93 -15.68 14.38
N ASN A 148 -0.62 -16.83 14.96
CA ASN A 148 -1.23 -18.12 14.62
C ASN A 148 -2.07 -18.65 15.81
N LEU A 149 -2.78 -17.75 16.49
CA LEU A 149 -3.62 -18.08 17.65
C LEU A 149 -4.89 -18.81 17.20
N SER A 150 -5.34 -19.75 18.02
CA SER A 150 -6.50 -20.60 17.78
C SER A 150 -7.48 -20.55 18.97
N GLY A 151 -8.53 -21.36 18.93
CA GLY A 151 -9.52 -21.42 20.01
C GLY A 151 -10.46 -20.22 20.04
N SER A 152 -11.30 -20.15 21.06
CA SER A 152 -12.30 -19.08 21.20
C SER A 152 -11.77 -17.83 21.90
N ILE A 153 -12.38 -16.69 21.63
CA ILE A 153 -12.17 -15.46 22.41
C ILE A 153 -12.66 -15.71 23.86
N PRO A 154 -11.80 -15.57 24.89
CA PRO A 154 -12.20 -15.87 26.27
C PRO A 154 -13.28 -14.93 26.79
N VAL A 155 -14.33 -15.50 27.40
CA VAL A 155 -15.41 -14.73 28.07
C VAL A 155 -14.89 -13.85 29.21
N SER A 156 -13.73 -14.18 29.78
CA SER A 156 -13.07 -13.39 30.83
C SER A 156 -12.65 -11.99 30.37
N ILE A 157 -12.64 -11.70 29.06
CA ILE A 157 -12.40 -10.36 28.51
C ILE A 157 -13.29 -9.28 29.14
N GLY A 158 -14.53 -9.64 29.51
CA GLY A 158 -15.47 -8.72 30.18
C GLY A 158 -15.00 -8.20 31.53
N ASN A 159 -14.03 -8.87 32.18
CA ASN A 159 -13.46 -8.39 33.44
C ASN A 159 -12.58 -7.12 33.24
N CYS A 160 -12.17 -6.81 32.01
CA CYS A 160 -11.30 -5.68 31.70
C CYS A 160 -12.09 -4.38 31.55
N LEU A 161 -12.71 -3.91 32.64
CA LEU A 161 -13.65 -2.77 32.64
C LEU A 161 -13.05 -1.43 32.15
N ASN A 162 -11.72 -1.31 32.09
CA ASN A 162 -11.01 -0.11 31.61
C ASN A 162 -10.42 -0.27 30.19
N LEU A 163 -10.71 -1.39 29.52
CA LEU A 163 -10.23 -1.67 28.18
C LEU A 163 -10.88 -0.69 27.19
N LEU A 164 -10.04 -0.01 26.42
CA LEU A 164 -10.44 0.95 25.39
C LEU A 164 -10.36 0.35 24.00
N GLY A 165 -9.42 -0.56 23.76
CA GLY A 165 -9.27 -1.19 22.46
C GLY A 165 -8.70 -2.59 22.53
N ILE A 166 -9.21 -3.47 21.68
CA ILE A 166 -8.64 -4.79 21.45
C ILE A 166 -8.56 -5.11 19.96
N ASP A 167 -7.41 -5.67 19.58
CA ASP A 167 -7.13 -6.12 18.22
C ASP A 167 -6.69 -7.58 18.23
N LEU A 168 -7.53 -8.45 17.68
CA LEU A 168 -7.29 -9.89 17.54
C LEU A 168 -7.22 -10.31 16.06
N SER A 169 -7.06 -9.36 15.14
CA SER A 169 -7.15 -9.60 13.71
C SER A 169 -6.04 -10.52 13.17
N PHE A 170 -6.24 -11.14 12.02
CA PHE A 170 -5.26 -12.00 11.33
C PHE A 170 -4.73 -13.12 12.22
N ASN A 171 -5.63 -13.98 12.68
CA ASN A 171 -5.34 -15.18 13.47
C ASN A 171 -6.21 -16.35 12.95
N SER A 172 -6.26 -17.46 13.68
CA SER A 172 -7.12 -18.62 13.41
C SER A 172 -8.14 -18.84 14.53
N LEU A 173 -8.66 -17.75 15.13
CA LEU A 173 -9.63 -17.83 16.21
C LEU A 173 -10.97 -18.36 15.70
N ILE A 174 -11.62 -19.20 16.50
CA ILE A 174 -12.88 -19.89 16.17
C ILE A 174 -13.98 -19.56 17.21
N GLY A 175 -15.20 -20.03 16.98
CA GLY A 175 -16.32 -19.82 17.91
C GLY A 175 -16.95 -18.43 17.75
N GLY A 176 -17.86 -18.09 18.67
CA GLY A 176 -18.63 -16.84 18.60
C GLY A 176 -17.98 -15.66 19.30
N LEU A 177 -18.51 -14.46 19.02
CA LEU A 177 -18.20 -13.24 19.77
C LEU A 177 -18.83 -13.33 21.18
N PRO A 178 -18.04 -13.33 22.27
CA PRO A 178 -18.60 -13.36 23.62
C PRO A 178 -19.37 -12.06 23.92
N SER A 179 -20.59 -12.17 24.45
CA SER A 179 -21.43 -11.01 24.78
C SER A 179 -20.79 -10.06 25.79
N GLN A 180 -19.96 -10.61 26.68
CA GLN A 180 -19.24 -9.87 27.72
C GLN A 180 -18.27 -8.82 27.17
N ILE A 181 -17.89 -8.89 25.88
CA ILE A 181 -17.00 -7.89 25.28
C ILE A 181 -17.66 -6.51 25.23
N CYS A 182 -18.97 -6.46 25.04
CA CYS A 182 -19.74 -5.22 24.98
C CYS A 182 -20.27 -4.77 26.35
N ASP A 183 -20.08 -5.57 27.41
CA ASP A 183 -20.29 -5.14 28.79
C ASP A 183 -19.16 -4.19 29.26
N ILE A 184 -18.07 -4.06 28.49
CA ILE A 184 -16.94 -3.20 28.80
C ILE A 184 -17.33 -1.74 28.53
N PRO A 185 -17.46 -0.89 29.57
CA PRO A 185 -18.04 0.45 29.43
C PRO A 185 -17.13 1.45 28.70
N GLY A 186 -15.85 1.10 28.53
CA GLY A 186 -14.83 1.94 27.89
C GLY A 186 -14.47 1.54 26.47
N LEU A 187 -15.05 0.47 25.91
CA LEU A 187 -14.58 -0.09 24.63
C LEU A 187 -14.90 0.84 23.45
N LEU A 188 -13.85 1.28 22.76
CA LEU A 188 -13.90 2.17 21.59
C LEU A 188 -13.46 1.45 20.31
N TYR A 189 -12.50 0.54 20.40
CA TYR A 189 -11.90 -0.13 19.23
C TYR A 189 -12.01 -1.65 19.37
N LEU A 190 -12.70 -2.29 18.43
CA LEU A 190 -12.78 -3.73 18.32
C LEU A 190 -12.51 -4.16 16.89
N THR A 191 -11.41 -4.87 16.68
CA THR A 191 -11.12 -5.51 15.40
C THR A 191 -10.82 -7.00 15.57
N LEU A 192 -11.54 -7.80 14.79
CA LEU A 192 -11.49 -9.26 14.75
C LEU A 192 -11.21 -9.76 13.33
N ARG A 193 -10.80 -8.86 12.44
CA ARG A 193 -10.70 -9.11 11.00
C ARG A 193 -9.85 -10.33 10.67
N SER A 194 -10.19 -11.10 9.64
CA SER A 194 -9.37 -12.22 9.14
C SER A 194 -9.14 -13.29 10.21
N ASN A 195 -10.24 -13.92 10.65
CA ASN A 195 -10.26 -15.06 11.55
C ASN A 195 -11.26 -16.13 11.04
N LEU A 196 -11.55 -17.13 11.87
CA LEU A 196 -12.51 -18.21 11.61
C LEU A 196 -13.71 -18.13 12.57
N LEU A 197 -14.08 -16.92 13.02
CA LEU A 197 -15.17 -16.72 13.98
C LEU A 197 -16.52 -16.94 13.32
N THR A 198 -17.49 -17.46 14.08
CA THR A 198 -18.79 -17.93 13.60
C THR A 198 -19.96 -17.40 14.42
N GLY A 199 -21.18 -17.55 13.91
CA GLY A 199 -22.41 -17.25 14.65
C GLY A 199 -22.90 -15.82 14.49
N GLY A 200 -24.07 -15.52 15.08
CA GLY A 200 -24.66 -14.19 15.06
C GLY A 200 -23.98 -13.23 16.02
N VAL A 201 -23.90 -11.96 15.62
CA VAL A 201 -23.26 -10.89 16.42
C VAL A 201 -24.19 -9.74 16.78
N GLN A 202 -25.38 -9.65 16.16
CA GLN A 202 -26.30 -8.52 16.31
C GLN A 202 -26.59 -8.17 17.77
N ASP A 203 -27.03 -9.15 18.56
CA ASP A 203 -27.39 -8.94 19.96
C ASP A 203 -26.18 -8.55 20.80
N GLN A 204 -25.04 -9.19 20.56
CA GLN A 204 -23.81 -8.96 21.32
C GLN A 204 -23.30 -7.54 21.11
N VAL A 205 -23.21 -7.06 19.86
CA VAL A 205 -22.66 -5.74 19.58
C VAL A 205 -23.64 -4.59 19.80
N SER A 206 -24.94 -4.88 19.93
CA SER A 206 -25.94 -3.87 20.32
C SER A 206 -25.64 -3.22 21.67
N GLY A 207 -24.91 -3.91 22.57
CA GLY A 207 -24.46 -3.37 23.84
C GLY A 207 -23.24 -2.43 23.76
N CYS A 208 -22.51 -2.44 22.64
CA CYS A 208 -21.25 -1.70 22.46
C CYS A 208 -21.46 -0.19 22.18
N GLY A 209 -22.28 0.50 22.99
CA GLY A 209 -22.79 1.85 22.69
C GLY A 209 -21.77 3.00 22.61
N ARG A 210 -20.48 2.75 22.88
CA ARG A 210 -19.39 3.73 22.76
C ARG A 210 -18.40 3.44 21.64
N ILE A 211 -18.59 2.35 20.90
CA ILE A 211 -17.65 1.91 19.87
C ILE A 211 -17.45 3.01 18.81
N GLU A 212 -16.19 3.27 18.48
CA GLU A 212 -15.77 4.19 17.43
C GLU A 212 -15.37 3.42 16.16
N LEU A 213 -14.77 2.24 16.33
CA LEU A 213 -14.36 1.34 15.25
C LEU A 213 -14.79 -0.08 15.57
N LEU A 214 -15.61 -0.64 14.68
CA LEU A 214 -16.00 -2.04 14.68
C LEU A 214 -15.57 -2.67 13.36
N ASP A 215 -14.63 -3.61 13.41
CA ASP A 215 -14.17 -4.36 12.25
C ASP A 215 -14.26 -5.88 12.50
N LEU A 216 -15.25 -6.50 11.85
CA LEU A 216 -15.55 -7.92 11.90
C LEU A 216 -15.21 -8.62 10.58
N GLY A 217 -14.55 -7.93 9.64
CA GLY A 217 -14.43 -8.37 8.26
C GLY A 217 -13.65 -9.69 8.10
N THR A 218 -13.87 -10.41 7.00
CA THR A 218 -13.15 -11.64 6.65
C THR A 218 -13.22 -12.69 7.77
N ASN A 219 -14.44 -13.15 8.06
CA ASN A 219 -14.73 -14.18 9.07
C ASN A 219 -15.80 -15.14 8.53
N MET A 220 -16.36 -15.99 9.40
CA MET A 220 -17.49 -16.87 9.10
C MET A 220 -18.74 -16.52 9.93
N PHE A 221 -18.90 -15.24 10.32
CA PHE A 221 -20.11 -14.80 11.03
C PHE A 221 -21.33 -14.94 10.13
N SER A 222 -22.48 -15.19 10.74
CA SER A 222 -23.72 -15.51 10.01
C SER A 222 -24.96 -14.91 10.67
N GLY A 223 -26.12 -15.04 10.03
CA GLY A 223 -27.37 -14.48 10.52
C GLY A 223 -27.45 -12.98 10.25
N LEU A 224 -28.22 -12.25 11.07
CA LEU A 224 -28.46 -10.83 10.84
C LEU A 224 -27.23 -9.96 11.14
N PRO A 225 -26.90 -9.01 10.24
CA PRO A 225 -25.81 -8.06 10.47
C PRO A 225 -26.17 -7.04 11.55
N PRO A 226 -25.16 -6.52 12.29
CA PRO A 226 -25.38 -5.62 13.41
C PRO A 226 -25.63 -4.15 12.99
N PHE A 227 -26.49 -3.88 12.02
CA PHE A 227 -26.71 -2.51 11.52
C PHE A 227 -27.26 -1.53 12.57
N GLY A 228 -27.81 -2.01 13.69
CA GLY A 228 -28.21 -1.16 14.81
C GLY A 228 -27.06 -0.29 15.37
N VAL A 229 -25.80 -0.72 15.21
CA VAL A 229 -24.64 0.07 15.68
C VAL A 229 -24.44 1.35 14.88
N LEU A 230 -25.01 1.46 13.67
CA LEU A 230 -24.91 2.68 12.85
C LEU A 230 -25.50 3.90 13.58
N GLY A 231 -26.45 3.70 14.50
CA GLY A 231 -27.01 4.74 15.34
C GLY A 231 -26.10 5.22 16.48
N PHE A 232 -24.97 4.58 16.73
CA PHE A 232 -24.06 4.97 17.81
C PHE A 232 -23.31 6.25 17.47
N THR A 233 -23.54 7.30 18.26
CA THR A 233 -23.05 8.67 18.00
C THR A 233 -21.54 8.84 17.78
N ASN A 234 -20.72 7.92 18.27
CA ASN A 234 -19.27 7.96 18.15
C ASN A 234 -18.71 7.10 17.01
N LEU A 235 -19.54 6.28 16.36
CA LEU A 235 -19.08 5.35 15.33
C LEU A 235 -18.47 6.11 14.14
N THR A 236 -17.26 5.73 13.76
CA THR A 236 -16.52 6.27 12.62
C THR A 236 -16.29 5.22 11.53
N HIS A 237 -16.21 3.95 11.93
CA HIS A 237 -15.77 2.87 11.08
C HIS A 237 -16.56 1.59 11.37
N PHE A 238 -17.26 1.08 10.37
CA PHE A 238 -18.03 -0.14 10.44
C PHE A 238 -17.69 -1.05 9.27
N ASN A 239 -17.07 -2.19 9.57
CA ASN A 239 -16.70 -3.19 8.58
C ASN A 239 -17.23 -4.58 9.01
N ILE A 240 -18.06 -5.18 8.16
CA ILE A 240 -18.56 -6.55 8.30
C ILE A 240 -18.29 -7.38 7.03
N SER A 241 -17.39 -6.91 6.17
CA SER A 241 -17.15 -7.48 4.85
C SER A 241 -16.71 -8.94 4.88
N GLN A 242 -16.89 -9.69 3.79
CA GLN A 242 -16.42 -11.07 3.63
C GLN A 242 -16.81 -11.97 4.82
N ASN A 243 -18.12 -12.11 5.03
CA ASN A 243 -18.74 -12.98 6.03
C ASN A 243 -19.93 -13.72 5.38
N GLY A 244 -20.73 -14.41 6.19
CA GLY A 244 -21.99 -15.03 5.76
C GLY A 244 -23.23 -14.34 6.34
N PHE A 245 -23.19 -13.01 6.54
CA PHE A 245 -24.37 -12.28 7.02
C PHE A 245 -25.48 -12.30 5.96
N GLU A 246 -26.71 -12.49 6.41
CA GLU A 246 -27.91 -12.55 5.58
C GLU A 246 -28.99 -11.63 6.14
N GLY A 247 -30.02 -11.36 5.33
CA GLY A 247 -31.13 -10.48 5.70
C GLY A 247 -31.13 -9.17 4.94
N GLU A 248 -32.20 -8.42 5.14
CA GLU A 248 -32.38 -7.09 4.57
C GLU A 248 -31.59 -6.03 5.36
N VAL A 249 -31.13 -4.99 4.68
CA VAL A 249 -30.62 -3.79 5.34
C VAL A 249 -31.81 -3.13 6.07
N PRO A 250 -31.83 -3.04 7.40
CA PRO A 250 -32.96 -2.50 8.14
C PRO A 250 -33.04 -0.99 7.98
N GLU A 251 -34.22 -0.41 8.21
CA GLU A 251 -34.36 1.05 8.20
C GLU A 251 -33.48 1.67 9.29
N ILE A 252 -32.55 2.54 8.87
CA ILE A 252 -31.61 3.22 9.75
C ILE A 252 -32.31 4.44 10.34
N GLU A 253 -33.00 4.31 11.48
CA GLU A 253 -33.70 5.45 12.12
C GLU A 253 -32.77 6.61 12.44
N THR A 254 -31.58 6.29 12.96
CA THR A 254 -30.54 7.25 13.30
C THR A 254 -29.18 6.75 12.81
N CYS A 255 -28.33 7.66 12.33
CA CYS A 255 -26.97 7.33 11.93
C CYS A 255 -25.95 8.29 12.52
N SER A 256 -24.79 7.76 12.90
CA SER A 256 -23.64 8.52 13.34
C SER A 256 -23.21 9.53 12.29
N GLN A 257 -23.16 10.81 12.68
CA GLN A 257 -22.66 11.88 11.82
C GLN A 257 -21.13 11.84 11.66
N ARG A 258 -20.45 10.99 12.43
CA ARG A 258 -19.01 10.73 12.34
C ARG A 258 -18.68 9.49 11.52
N LEU A 259 -19.66 8.70 11.09
CA LEU A 259 -19.42 7.49 10.31
C LEU A 259 -18.79 7.89 8.98
N GLU A 260 -17.56 7.44 8.74
CA GLU A 260 -16.83 7.72 7.52
C GLU A 260 -16.78 6.50 6.59
N ILE A 261 -16.79 5.29 7.17
CA ILE A 261 -16.61 4.04 6.41
C ILE A 261 -17.68 3.04 6.80
N LEU A 262 -18.40 2.57 5.78
CA LEU A 262 -19.39 1.49 5.83
C LEU A 262 -19.01 0.46 4.76
N ASP A 263 -18.50 -0.68 5.21
CA ASP A 263 -18.14 -1.80 4.35
C ASP A 263 -18.89 -3.05 4.79
N ALA A 264 -19.87 -3.46 3.98
CA ALA A 264 -20.66 -4.67 4.16
C ALA A 264 -20.53 -5.62 2.94
N SER A 265 -19.46 -5.46 2.17
CA SER A 265 -19.24 -6.22 0.93
C SER A 265 -19.00 -7.71 1.16
N GLY A 266 -19.28 -8.57 0.19
CA GLY A 266 -18.96 -10.01 0.28
C GLY A 266 -19.77 -10.74 1.35
N ASN A 267 -21.09 -10.56 1.36
CA ASN A 267 -22.03 -11.24 2.26
C ASN A 267 -23.22 -11.78 1.44
N ASP A 268 -24.25 -12.29 2.12
CA ASP A 268 -25.49 -12.77 1.52
C ASP A 268 -26.67 -11.79 1.76
N LEU A 269 -26.39 -10.49 1.90
CA LEU A 269 -27.41 -9.46 2.12
C LEU A 269 -28.33 -9.34 0.91
N TYR A 270 -29.64 -9.22 1.13
CA TYR A 270 -30.65 -9.11 0.06
C TYR A 270 -31.63 -7.96 0.34
N GLY A 271 -32.56 -7.72 -0.58
CA GLY A 271 -33.47 -6.59 -0.50
C GLY A 271 -32.85 -5.31 -1.08
N ASP A 272 -33.62 -4.23 -0.98
CA ASP A 272 -33.26 -2.95 -1.60
C ASP A 272 -32.18 -2.20 -0.79
N ILE A 273 -31.38 -1.39 -1.48
CA ILE A 273 -30.57 -0.37 -0.79
C ILE A 273 -31.52 0.68 -0.23
N LEU A 274 -31.66 0.74 1.09
CA LEU A 274 -32.60 1.67 1.71
C LEU A 274 -32.12 3.13 1.66
N LEU A 275 -33.05 4.03 1.32
CA LEU A 275 -32.90 5.48 1.41
C LEU A 275 -32.33 5.96 2.75
N SER A 276 -32.65 5.27 3.85
CA SER A 276 -32.23 5.64 5.20
C SER A 276 -30.70 5.71 5.39
N ILE A 277 -29.90 5.09 4.52
CA ILE A 277 -28.43 5.21 4.52
C ILE A 277 -27.94 6.66 4.34
N THR A 278 -28.76 7.50 3.71
CA THR A 278 -28.50 8.93 3.51
C THR A 278 -28.46 9.73 4.82
N ARG A 279 -29.00 9.18 5.91
CA ARG A 279 -28.87 9.80 7.25
C ARG A 279 -27.42 9.80 7.74
N CYS A 280 -26.55 8.97 7.17
CA CYS A 280 -25.13 8.89 7.48
C CYS A 280 -24.31 9.97 6.76
N ASN A 281 -24.60 11.26 6.98
CA ASN A 281 -24.00 12.39 6.24
C ASN A 281 -22.46 12.50 6.33
N GLY A 282 -21.83 11.80 7.28
CA GLY A 282 -20.38 11.74 7.43
C GLY A 282 -19.67 10.85 6.40
N LEU A 283 -20.44 10.02 5.67
CA LEU A 283 -19.91 8.88 4.93
C LEU A 283 -19.00 9.31 3.78
N LYS A 284 -17.84 8.65 3.71
CA LYS A 284 -16.82 8.82 2.66
C LYS A 284 -16.66 7.55 1.82
N TYR A 285 -16.86 6.39 2.43
CA TYR A 285 -16.68 5.08 1.81
C TYR A 285 -17.93 4.25 2.04
N LEU A 286 -18.60 3.90 0.94
CA LEU A 286 -19.74 2.99 0.92
C LEU A 286 -19.40 1.79 0.04
N ASP A 287 -19.36 0.61 0.63
CA ASP A 287 -19.16 -0.64 -0.10
C ASP A 287 -20.19 -1.68 0.33
N LEU A 288 -21.06 -2.02 -0.61
CA LEU A 288 -22.10 -3.03 -0.49
C LEU A 288 -21.95 -4.11 -1.59
N GLY A 289 -20.82 -4.12 -2.31
CA GLY A 289 -20.59 -5.03 -3.42
C GLY A 289 -20.56 -6.51 -3.01
N PHE A 290 -20.67 -7.41 -3.97
CA PHE A 290 -20.64 -8.86 -3.74
C PHE A 290 -21.68 -9.32 -2.70
N ASN A 291 -22.93 -8.95 -2.94
CA ASN A 291 -24.10 -9.35 -2.13
C ASN A 291 -25.22 -9.86 -3.07
N ARG A 292 -26.44 -9.98 -2.54
CA ARG A 292 -27.67 -10.34 -3.29
C ARG A 292 -28.69 -9.19 -3.27
N LEU A 293 -28.23 -7.95 -3.11
CA LEU A 293 -29.08 -6.76 -3.09
C LEU A 293 -29.79 -6.60 -4.44
N ASN A 294 -31.02 -6.10 -4.41
CA ASN A 294 -31.85 -5.89 -5.59
C ASN A 294 -32.53 -4.51 -5.53
N GLY A 295 -33.53 -4.31 -6.40
CA GLY A 295 -34.18 -3.01 -6.57
C GLY A 295 -33.26 -1.99 -7.23
N SER A 296 -33.65 -0.71 -7.18
CA SER A 296 -32.93 0.39 -7.82
C SER A 296 -31.97 1.10 -6.88
N ILE A 297 -30.93 1.74 -7.43
CA ILE A 297 -30.05 2.64 -6.69
C ILE A 297 -30.83 3.91 -6.27
N PRO A 298 -30.95 4.23 -4.96
CA PRO A 298 -31.62 5.45 -4.50
C PRO A 298 -30.88 6.71 -4.96
N ILE A 299 -31.60 7.68 -5.52
CA ILE A 299 -31.02 8.93 -6.02
C ILE A 299 -30.42 9.77 -4.89
N GLU A 300 -30.98 9.66 -3.69
CA GLU A 300 -30.61 10.45 -2.51
C GLU A 300 -29.25 10.03 -1.94
N ILE A 301 -28.65 8.90 -2.37
CA ILE A 301 -27.23 8.62 -2.09
C ILE A 301 -26.35 9.79 -2.57
N ALA A 302 -26.79 10.50 -3.61
CA ALA A 302 -26.13 11.72 -4.07
C ALA A 302 -26.07 12.84 -3.03
N ASP A 303 -26.94 12.85 -2.02
CA ASP A 303 -26.94 13.87 -0.94
C ASP A 303 -25.77 13.68 0.03
N LEU A 304 -25.13 12.52 0.03
CA LEU A 304 -23.91 12.24 0.80
C LEU A 304 -22.68 12.88 0.14
N LYS A 305 -22.59 14.22 0.19
CA LYS A 305 -21.56 15.02 -0.51
C LYS A 305 -20.10 14.75 -0.10
N ARG A 306 -19.88 13.96 0.95
CA ARG A 306 -18.54 13.57 1.43
C ARG A 306 -18.05 12.24 0.83
N LEU A 307 -18.86 11.55 0.03
CA LEU A 307 -18.50 10.28 -0.59
C LEU A 307 -17.33 10.44 -1.55
N TRP A 308 -16.34 9.56 -1.38
CA TRP A 308 -15.19 9.37 -2.26
C TRP A 308 -15.25 8.01 -2.96
N VAL A 309 -15.92 7.02 -2.36
CA VAL A 309 -16.04 5.67 -2.89
C VAL A 309 -17.48 5.20 -2.77
N ILE A 310 -18.04 4.74 -3.88
CA ILE A 310 -19.27 3.98 -3.97
C ILE A 310 -18.95 2.68 -4.70
N ARG A 311 -19.13 1.54 -4.02
CA ARG A 311 -19.02 0.21 -4.62
C ARG A 311 -20.29 -0.58 -4.37
N LEU A 312 -20.97 -0.94 -5.45
CA LEU A 312 -22.19 -1.74 -5.41
C LEU A 312 -22.08 -3.00 -6.27
N GLY A 313 -20.99 -3.19 -7.03
CA GLY A 313 -20.89 -4.24 -8.04
C GLY A 313 -21.04 -5.67 -7.54
N ASN A 314 -21.37 -6.60 -8.44
CA ASN A 314 -21.78 -7.98 -8.13
C ASN A 314 -22.95 -8.04 -7.15
N ASN A 315 -24.09 -7.49 -7.56
CA ASN A 315 -25.39 -7.59 -6.91
C ASN A 315 -26.48 -7.84 -7.98
N SER A 316 -27.74 -7.93 -7.58
CA SER A 316 -28.89 -8.06 -8.48
C SER A 316 -29.67 -6.73 -8.67
N ILE A 317 -29.03 -5.60 -8.40
CA ILE A 317 -29.60 -4.24 -8.49
C ILE A 317 -29.97 -3.92 -9.95
N ASP A 318 -31.15 -3.36 -10.17
CA ASP A 318 -31.69 -2.99 -11.49
C ASP A 318 -31.98 -1.48 -11.59
N GLY A 319 -32.74 -1.07 -12.60
CA GLY A 319 -33.04 0.34 -12.88
C GLY A 319 -31.96 1.01 -13.70
N THR A 320 -31.66 2.28 -13.39
CA THR A 320 -30.72 3.11 -14.15
C THR A 320 -29.66 3.72 -13.23
N ILE A 321 -28.53 4.16 -13.78
CA ILE A 321 -27.55 4.94 -13.02
C ILE A 321 -28.17 6.32 -12.69
N PRO A 322 -28.22 6.76 -11.42
CA PRO A 322 -28.74 8.08 -11.07
C PRO A 322 -27.89 9.21 -11.66
N ALA A 323 -28.52 10.15 -12.36
CA ALA A 323 -27.83 11.33 -12.90
C ALA A 323 -27.30 12.23 -11.77
N GLU A 324 -27.99 12.22 -10.62
CA GLU A 324 -27.68 12.98 -9.42
C GLU A 324 -26.30 12.63 -8.85
N PHE A 325 -25.74 11.45 -9.16
CA PHE A 325 -24.36 11.11 -8.80
C PHE A 325 -23.36 12.12 -9.34
N GLY A 326 -23.65 12.78 -10.46
CA GLY A 326 -22.86 13.90 -10.98
C GLY A 326 -22.67 15.07 -10.00
N SER A 327 -23.46 15.17 -8.94
CA SER A 327 -23.37 16.21 -7.91
C SER A 327 -22.42 15.88 -6.75
N ILE A 328 -21.84 14.68 -6.70
CA ILE A 328 -20.93 14.24 -5.62
C ILE A 328 -19.50 14.69 -5.96
N GLU A 329 -19.17 15.95 -5.69
CA GLU A 329 -17.94 16.60 -6.16
C GLU A 329 -16.66 15.78 -5.90
N PHE A 330 -16.52 15.17 -4.71
CA PHE A 330 -15.30 14.48 -4.28
C PHE A 330 -15.25 12.99 -4.63
N LEU A 331 -16.19 12.47 -5.42
CA LEU A 331 -16.21 11.06 -5.77
C LEU A 331 -14.96 10.68 -6.58
N GLN A 332 -14.26 9.62 -6.15
CA GLN A 332 -13.04 9.10 -6.78
C GLN A 332 -13.26 7.71 -7.39
N VAL A 333 -14.14 6.90 -6.80
CA VAL A 333 -14.49 5.57 -7.30
C VAL A 333 -15.99 5.44 -7.38
N LEU A 334 -16.47 5.12 -8.58
CA LEU A 334 -17.83 4.67 -8.82
C LEU A 334 -17.76 3.30 -9.50
N ASP A 335 -18.02 2.26 -8.71
CA ASP A 335 -18.02 0.87 -9.14
C ASP A 335 -19.44 0.28 -9.03
N LEU A 336 -20.04 0.06 -10.20
CA LEU A 336 -21.37 -0.49 -10.42
C LEU A 336 -21.32 -1.72 -11.35
N HIS A 337 -20.20 -2.45 -11.37
CA HIS A 337 -20.02 -3.56 -12.31
C HIS A 337 -20.90 -4.78 -11.99
N ASN A 338 -21.24 -5.57 -13.00
CA ASN A 338 -22.03 -6.81 -12.85
C ASN A 338 -23.33 -6.60 -12.06
N LEU A 339 -24.12 -5.60 -12.47
CA LEU A 339 -25.48 -5.37 -12.00
C LEU A 339 -26.48 -5.62 -13.15
N ASN A 340 -27.77 -5.37 -12.91
CA ASN A 340 -28.83 -5.43 -13.92
C ASN A 340 -29.22 -4.02 -14.41
N LEU A 341 -28.30 -3.06 -14.40
CA LEU A 341 -28.61 -1.67 -14.77
C LEU A 341 -28.86 -1.55 -16.28
N GLY A 342 -29.91 -0.82 -16.65
CA GLY A 342 -30.24 -0.44 -18.02
C GLY A 342 -30.23 1.07 -18.21
N GLY A 343 -30.85 1.53 -19.30
CA GLY A 343 -30.84 2.95 -19.68
C GLY A 343 -29.47 3.41 -20.20
N GLU A 344 -29.29 4.71 -20.32
CA GLU A 344 -28.05 5.32 -20.83
C GLU A 344 -27.09 5.66 -19.69
N ILE A 345 -25.80 5.86 -20.01
CA ILE A 345 -24.84 6.48 -19.08
C ILE A 345 -25.19 7.98 -18.98
N PRO A 346 -25.64 8.49 -17.82
CA PRO A 346 -26.04 9.89 -17.69
C PRO A 346 -24.89 10.85 -17.99
N THR A 347 -25.15 11.90 -18.76
CA THR A 347 -24.15 12.92 -19.09
C THR A 347 -23.60 13.61 -17.84
N ASP A 348 -24.42 13.74 -16.80
CA ASP A 348 -24.10 14.38 -15.52
C ASP A 348 -22.96 13.70 -14.76
N ILE A 349 -22.70 12.40 -14.99
CA ILE A 349 -21.52 11.71 -14.44
C ILE A 349 -20.23 12.44 -14.84
N SER A 350 -20.22 13.11 -15.99
CA SER A 350 -19.08 13.91 -16.45
C SER A 350 -18.76 15.12 -15.56
N ASN A 351 -19.62 15.46 -14.60
CA ASN A 351 -19.36 16.50 -13.59
C ASN A 351 -18.47 16.02 -12.44
N LEU A 352 -18.22 14.71 -12.32
CA LEU A 352 -17.36 14.10 -11.31
C LEU A 352 -15.87 14.33 -11.61
N ARG A 353 -15.39 15.55 -11.41
CA ARG A 353 -14.05 15.97 -11.86
C ARG A 353 -12.89 15.24 -11.18
N PHE A 354 -13.08 14.71 -9.98
CA PHE A 354 -12.07 13.98 -9.23
C PHE A 354 -12.16 12.45 -9.39
N LEU A 355 -13.08 11.96 -10.24
CA LEU A 355 -13.26 10.54 -10.48
C LEU A 355 -12.00 9.95 -11.10
N ARG A 356 -11.51 8.85 -10.50
CA ARG A 356 -10.37 8.06 -10.96
C ARG A 356 -10.84 6.75 -11.57
N GLU A 357 -11.93 6.19 -11.07
CA GLU A 357 -12.46 4.90 -11.50
C GLU A 357 -13.96 5.02 -11.78
N LEU A 358 -14.31 4.73 -13.03
CA LEU A 358 -15.68 4.50 -13.46
C LEU A 358 -15.75 3.09 -14.02
N ASP A 359 -16.31 2.17 -13.24
CA ASP A 359 -16.59 0.80 -13.68
C ASP A 359 -18.11 0.60 -13.67
N VAL A 360 -18.67 0.45 -14.87
CA VAL A 360 -20.09 0.13 -15.08
C VAL A 360 -20.23 -1.10 -15.99
N SER A 361 -19.20 -1.93 -16.03
CA SER A 361 -19.14 -3.11 -16.88
C SER A 361 -20.13 -4.20 -16.48
N GLY A 362 -20.45 -5.12 -17.39
CA GLY A 362 -21.32 -6.26 -17.10
C GLY A 362 -22.76 -5.86 -16.78
N ASN A 363 -23.31 -4.88 -17.48
CA ASN A 363 -24.68 -4.37 -17.30
C ASN A 363 -25.47 -4.46 -18.63
N ALA A 364 -26.68 -3.90 -18.65
CA ALA A 364 -27.52 -3.76 -19.84
C ALA A 364 -27.62 -2.30 -20.34
N LEU A 365 -26.56 -1.50 -20.14
CA LEU A 365 -26.53 -0.08 -20.49
C LEU A 365 -26.56 0.11 -22.01
N GLN A 366 -27.38 1.05 -22.48
CA GLN A 366 -27.62 1.37 -23.89
C GLN A 366 -27.20 2.81 -24.20
N GLY A 367 -27.45 3.25 -25.44
CA GLY A 367 -27.11 4.60 -25.89
C GLY A 367 -25.64 4.77 -26.21
N GLU A 368 -25.23 6.01 -26.47
CA GLU A 368 -23.86 6.35 -26.85
C GLU A 368 -22.98 6.58 -25.62
N ILE A 369 -21.66 6.38 -25.77
CA ILE A 369 -20.68 6.83 -24.77
C ILE A 369 -20.72 8.37 -24.72
N PRO A 370 -21.01 9.02 -23.58
CA PRO A 370 -21.14 10.47 -23.52
C PRO A 370 -19.86 11.17 -23.96
N GLN A 371 -19.97 12.05 -24.95
CA GLN A 371 -18.81 12.80 -25.45
C GLN A 371 -18.18 13.69 -24.36
N THR A 372 -18.95 14.03 -23.31
CA THR A 372 -18.59 14.86 -22.16
C THR A 372 -17.68 14.17 -21.15
N LEU A 373 -17.46 12.85 -21.21
CA LEU A 373 -16.59 12.13 -20.27
C LEU A 373 -15.16 12.70 -20.21
N TYR A 374 -14.71 13.40 -21.28
CA TYR A 374 -13.42 14.10 -21.33
C TYR A 374 -13.20 15.11 -20.19
N ASN A 375 -14.28 15.58 -19.54
CA ASN A 375 -14.22 16.53 -18.44
C ASN A 375 -13.63 15.92 -17.16
N MET A 376 -13.62 14.59 -17.03
CA MET A 376 -13.08 13.86 -15.87
C MET A 376 -11.56 13.66 -16.00
N SER A 377 -10.80 14.75 -15.98
CA SER A 377 -9.35 14.74 -16.27
C SER A 377 -8.47 13.86 -15.35
N TYR A 378 -8.98 13.42 -14.19
CA TYR A 378 -8.28 12.51 -13.27
C TYR A 378 -8.59 11.03 -13.50
N LEU A 379 -9.44 10.70 -14.48
CA LEU A 379 -9.86 9.33 -14.72
C LEU A 379 -8.68 8.44 -15.12
N GLU A 380 -8.51 7.34 -14.40
CA GLU A 380 -7.50 6.30 -14.59
C GLU A 380 -8.11 5.02 -15.15
N ILE A 381 -9.34 4.69 -14.76
CA ILE A 381 -10.06 3.48 -15.18
C ILE A 381 -11.41 3.89 -15.76
N LEU A 382 -11.63 3.54 -17.01
CA LEU A 382 -12.93 3.56 -17.68
C LEU A 382 -13.23 2.16 -18.17
N ASP A 383 -14.08 1.46 -17.45
CA ASP A 383 -14.51 0.11 -17.80
C ASP A 383 -16.01 0.08 -18.12
N LEU A 384 -16.30 -0.15 -19.41
CA LEU A 384 -17.65 -0.20 -19.97
C LEU A 384 -17.93 -1.56 -20.63
N HIS A 385 -17.08 -2.56 -20.41
CA HIS A 385 -17.17 -3.82 -21.13
C HIS A 385 -18.45 -4.60 -20.79
N HIS A 386 -18.87 -5.54 -21.66
CA HIS A 386 -20.11 -6.32 -21.50
C HIS A 386 -21.35 -5.44 -21.24
N ASN A 387 -21.71 -4.61 -22.23
CA ASN A 387 -22.90 -3.75 -22.19
C ASN A 387 -23.61 -3.73 -23.57
N GLN A 388 -24.61 -2.87 -23.75
CA GLN A 388 -25.37 -2.69 -24.99
C GLN A 388 -25.12 -1.29 -25.62
N LEU A 389 -23.95 -0.69 -25.37
CA LEU A 389 -23.61 0.66 -25.83
C LEU A 389 -23.46 0.69 -27.36
N ASN A 390 -23.94 1.75 -28.00
CA ASN A 390 -23.92 1.94 -29.44
C ASN A 390 -23.29 3.29 -29.84
N GLY A 391 -23.47 3.71 -31.09
CA GLY A 391 -22.83 4.92 -31.61
C GLY A 391 -21.35 4.71 -31.87
N SER A 392 -20.57 5.80 -31.93
CA SER A 392 -19.13 5.76 -32.17
C SER A 392 -18.32 6.00 -30.91
N ILE A 393 -17.09 5.46 -30.83
CA ILE A 393 -16.14 5.81 -29.77
C ILE A 393 -15.84 7.32 -29.88
N PRO A 394 -16.12 8.14 -28.84
CA PRO A 394 -15.90 9.58 -28.91
C PRO A 394 -14.43 9.93 -29.05
N SER A 395 -14.09 10.76 -30.04
CA SER A 395 -12.71 11.24 -30.22
C SER A 395 -12.20 12.05 -29.01
N THR A 396 -13.11 12.65 -28.24
CA THR A 396 -12.82 13.41 -27.02
C THR A 396 -12.24 12.55 -25.90
N LEU A 397 -12.43 11.22 -25.91
CA LEU A 397 -11.79 10.31 -24.94
C LEU A 397 -10.26 10.41 -24.99
N GLY A 398 -9.68 10.77 -26.14
CA GLY A 398 -8.25 11.02 -26.29
C GLY A 398 -7.70 12.17 -25.41
N ASN A 399 -8.56 12.98 -24.79
CA ASN A 399 -8.14 14.06 -23.88
C ASN A 399 -7.91 13.58 -22.44
N LEU A 400 -8.30 12.35 -22.08
CA LEU A 400 -8.15 11.78 -20.73
C LEU A 400 -6.73 11.29 -20.47
N SER A 401 -5.75 12.19 -20.39
CA SER A 401 -4.33 11.84 -20.36
C SER A 401 -3.87 10.93 -19.21
N ASN A 402 -4.65 10.83 -18.13
CA ASN A 402 -4.35 9.96 -16.98
C ASN A 402 -4.88 8.52 -17.15
N LEU A 403 -5.65 8.24 -18.20
CA LEU A 403 -6.32 6.95 -18.39
C LEU A 403 -5.30 5.82 -18.55
N GLN A 404 -5.45 4.79 -17.71
CA GLN A 404 -4.63 3.58 -17.65
C GLN A 404 -5.39 2.35 -18.15
N ILE A 405 -6.71 2.31 -17.97
CA ILE A 405 -7.57 1.22 -18.42
C ILE A 405 -8.72 1.82 -19.23
N LEU A 406 -8.84 1.35 -20.47
CA LEU A 406 -10.00 1.62 -21.34
C LEU A 406 -10.51 0.28 -21.88
N ASP A 407 -11.56 -0.26 -21.28
CA ASP A 407 -12.17 -1.51 -21.73
C ASP A 407 -13.59 -1.25 -22.26
N LEU A 408 -13.77 -1.53 -23.55
CA LEU A 408 -15.01 -1.36 -24.30
C LEU A 408 -15.46 -2.69 -24.93
N LEU A 409 -14.88 -3.82 -24.49
CA LEU A 409 -15.17 -5.15 -25.03
C LEU A 409 -16.66 -5.46 -24.95
N ASP A 410 -17.17 -6.18 -25.96
CA ASP A 410 -18.53 -6.73 -26.00
C ASP A 410 -19.62 -5.68 -25.81
N ASN A 411 -19.79 -4.86 -26.86
CA ASN A 411 -20.78 -3.81 -26.99
C ASN A 411 -21.26 -3.73 -28.46
N PHE A 412 -22.14 -2.78 -28.79
CA PHE A 412 -22.62 -2.50 -30.15
C PHE A 412 -21.97 -1.25 -30.78
N LEU A 413 -20.75 -0.90 -30.38
CA LEU A 413 -20.05 0.30 -30.88
C LEU A 413 -19.74 0.16 -32.37
N SER A 414 -19.82 1.27 -33.09
CA SER A 414 -19.69 1.35 -34.55
C SER A 414 -18.80 2.51 -34.99
N GLY A 415 -18.60 2.69 -36.30
CA GLY A 415 -17.71 3.73 -36.82
C GLY A 415 -16.23 3.37 -36.69
N GLN A 416 -15.35 4.37 -36.74
CA GLN A 416 -13.90 4.17 -36.74
C GLN A 416 -13.31 4.30 -35.34
N ILE A 417 -12.16 3.65 -35.11
CA ILE A 417 -11.33 3.90 -33.92
C ILE A 417 -10.69 5.31 -34.06
N PRO A 418 -10.95 6.26 -33.15
CA PRO A 418 -10.44 7.62 -33.29
C PRO A 418 -8.92 7.70 -33.18
N PHE A 419 -8.27 8.49 -34.05
CA PHE A 419 -6.82 8.67 -33.98
C PHE A 419 -6.37 9.35 -32.67
N SER A 420 -7.26 10.13 -32.05
CA SER A 420 -7.01 10.83 -30.78
C SER A 420 -6.74 9.88 -29.61
N LEU A 421 -7.14 8.61 -29.66
CA LEU A 421 -6.80 7.64 -28.62
C LEU A 421 -5.28 7.42 -28.48
N GLY A 422 -4.49 7.76 -29.50
CA GLY A 422 -3.03 7.77 -29.41
C GLY A 422 -2.46 8.76 -28.41
N ASN A 423 -3.24 9.77 -27.98
CA ASN A 423 -2.84 10.72 -26.95
C ASN A 423 -2.80 10.10 -25.54
N LEU A 424 -3.45 8.94 -25.34
CA LEU A 424 -3.55 8.24 -24.06
C LEU A 424 -2.26 7.44 -23.79
N LYS A 425 -1.24 8.14 -23.31
CA LYS A 425 0.13 7.60 -23.14
C LYS A 425 0.28 6.68 -21.93
N ASN A 426 -0.68 6.69 -21.00
CA ASN A 426 -0.62 5.92 -19.76
C ASN A 426 -1.40 4.61 -19.84
N LEU A 427 -2.04 4.31 -20.98
CA LEU A 427 -2.81 3.08 -21.15
C LEU A 427 -1.95 1.84 -20.95
N THR A 428 -2.46 0.96 -20.11
CA THR A 428 -1.88 -0.34 -19.77
C THR A 428 -2.85 -1.49 -20.05
N ARG A 429 -4.13 -1.18 -20.24
CA ARG A 429 -5.15 -2.08 -20.78
C ARG A 429 -6.02 -1.31 -21.77
N PHE A 430 -6.19 -1.89 -22.95
CA PHE A 430 -7.07 -1.38 -24.00
C PHE A 430 -7.74 -2.57 -24.70
N ASN A 431 -9.06 -2.53 -24.81
CA ASN A 431 -9.80 -3.58 -25.51
C ASN A 431 -11.07 -3.01 -26.14
N VAL A 432 -11.25 -3.27 -27.43
CA VAL A 432 -12.41 -2.88 -28.24
C VAL A 432 -12.97 -4.07 -29.03
N SER A 433 -12.59 -5.29 -28.64
CA SER A 433 -13.06 -6.51 -29.30
C SER A 433 -14.55 -6.74 -29.09
N TYR A 434 -15.15 -7.58 -29.93
CA TYR A 434 -16.60 -7.88 -29.90
C TYR A 434 -17.45 -6.61 -30.01
N ASN A 435 -17.28 -5.87 -31.12
CA ASN A 435 -18.06 -4.68 -31.44
C ASN A 435 -18.37 -4.66 -32.95
N ASN A 436 -18.99 -3.58 -33.44
CA ASN A 436 -19.29 -3.36 -34.86
C ASN A 436 -18.41 -2.25 -35.47
N LEU A 437 -17.17 -2.11 -35.01
CA LEU A 437 -16.22 -1.09 -35.49
C LEU A 437 -15.78 -1.40 -36.93
N SER A 438 -15.41 -0.35 -37.65
CA SER A 438 -15.10 -0.40 -39.08
C SER A 438 -13.96 0.54 -39.47
N GLY A 439 -13.35 0.27 -40.63
CA GLY A 439 -12.25 1.07 -41.17
C GLY A 439 -10.87 0.58 -40.74
N ALA A 440 -9.84 1.35 -41.12
CA ALA A 440 -8.47 1.01 -40.80
C ALA A 440 -8.19 1.25 -39.31
N ILE A 441 -7.54 0.28 -38.64
CA ILE A 441 -6.96 0.49 -37.31
C ILE A 441 -5.90 1.59 -37.44
N PRO A 442 -6.03 2.71 -36.70
CA PRO A 442 -5.08 3.80 -36.76
C PRO A 442 -3.64 3.32 -36.51
N SER A 443 -2.68 3.80 -37.30
CA SER A 443 -1.25 3.49 -37.14
C SER A 443 -0.65 4.22 -35.92
N ILE A 444 -1.08 3.80 -34.74
CA ILE A 444 -0.77 4.39 -33.43
C ILE A 444 0.00 3.33 -32.62
N PRO A 445 1.33 3.48 -32.42
CA PRO A 445 2.15 2.43 -31.82
C PRO A 445 1.69 1.95 -30.44
N ASN A 446 1.25 2.86 -29.56
CA ASN A 446 0.77 2.52 -28.21
C ASN A 446 -0.61 1.85 -28.19
N ILE A 447 -1.42 1.99 -29.25
CA ILE A 447 -2.71 1.29 -29.37
C ILE A 447 -2.52 -0.07 -30.05
N GLN A 448 -1.69 -0.11 -31.11
CA GLN A 448 -1.39 -1.37 -31.82
C GLN A 448 -0.58 -2.36 -30.96
N SER A 449 0.18 -1.89 -29.97
CA SER A 449 0.96 -2.75 -29.07
C SER A 449 0.11 -3.67 -28.19
N PHE A 450 -1.19 -3.41 -28.04
CA PHE A 450 -2.12 -4.31 -27.32
C PHE A 450 -2.44 -5.60 -28.09
N GLY A 451 -1.96 -5.72 -29.34
CA GLY A 451 -2.05 -6.94 -30.13
C GLY A 451 -3.43 -7.16 -30.77
N ALA A 452 -3.52 -8.17 -31.62
CA ALA A 452 -4.71 -8.45 -32.42
C ALA A 452 -5.96 -8.75 -31.58
N SER A 453 -5.79 -9.36 -30.41
CA SER A 453 -6.89 -9.73 -29.50
C SER A 453 -7.72 -8.54 -29.06
N ALA A 454 -7.11 -7.36 -28.88
CA ALA A 454 -7.81 -6.15 -28.49
C ALA A 454 -8.80 -5.63 -29.55
N PHE A 455 -8.73 -6.13 -30.79
CA PHE A 455 -9.54 -5.67 -31.93
C PHE A 455 -10.41 -6.77 -32.54
N PHE A 456 -10.33 -8.00 -32.05
CA PHE A 456 -11.05 -9.15 -32.60
C PHE A 456 -12.56 -8.98 -32.61
N HIS A 457 -13.23 -9.75 -33.46
CA HIS A 457 -14.70 -9.73 -33.59
C HIS A 457 -15.27 -8.34 -33.90
N ASN A 458 -14.56 -7.58 -34.75
CA ASN A 458 -15.07 -6.38 -35.42
C ASN A 458 -14.97 -6.61 -36.95
N PRO A 459 -16.05 -7.01 -37.64
CA PRO A 459 -15.98 -7.46 -39.03
C PRO A 459 -15.56 -6.36 -40.02
N GLY A 460 -15.75 -5.09 -39.67
CA GLY A 460 -15.38 -3.96 -40.51
C GLY A 460 -13.95 -3.45 -40.31
N LEU A 461 -13.21 -3.94 -39.29
CA LEU A 461 -11.85 -3.47 -39.02
C LEU A 461 -10.81 -4.15 -39.91
N CYS A 462 -9.82 -3.38 -40.33
CA CYS A 462 -8.69 -3.86 -41.14
C CYS A 462 -7.39 -3.16 -40.73
N GLY A 463 -6.24 -3.69 -41.14
CA GLY A 463 -4.91 -3.15 -40.86
C GLY A 463 -4.28 -3.71 -39.59
N VAL A 464 -2.97 -3.48 -39.43
CA VAL A 464 -2.17 -3.94 -38.29
C VAL A 464 -2.79 -3.46 -36.97
N PRO A 465 -2.91 -4.30 -35.92
CA PRO A 465 -2.33 -5.64 -35.77
C PRO A 465 -3.20 -6.81 -36.29
N LEU A 466 -4.29 -6.56 -37.01
CA LEU A 466 -5.05 -7.63 -37.66
C LEU A 466 -4.39 -8.04 -38.98
N ASP A 467 -4.42 -9.33 -39.30
CA ASP A 467 -3.97 -9.88 -40.60
C ASP A 467 -4.99 -9.64 -41.73
N ILE A 468 -5.77 -8.56 -41.65
CA ILE A 468 -6.83 -8.19 -42.60
C ILE A 468 -6.35 -6.94 -43.37
N ALA A 469 -6.20 -7.02 -44.69
CA ALA A 469 -5.75 -5.90 -45.50
C ALA A 469 -6.87 -4.85 -45.71
N CYS A 470 -6.56 -3.55 -45.57
CA CYS A 470 -7.48 -2.48 -45.92
C CYS A 470 -7.50 -2.24 -47.43
N THR A 471 -8.46 -2.81 -48.14
CA THR A 471 -8.68 -2.49 -49.56
C THR A 471 -9.48 -1.21 -49.68
N GLY A 472 -8.86 -0.15 -50.22
CA GLY A 472 -9.56 1.09 -50.58
C GLY A 472 -10.52 0.85 -51.74
N ASN A 473 -11.80 0.67 -51.45
CA ASN A 473 -12.91 1.19 -52.23
C ASN A 473 -14.23 0.95 -51.49
N ALA A 474 -14.89 2.06 -51.13
CA ALA A 474 -16.32 2.05 -50.92
C ALA A 474 -16.99 1.75 -52.27
N THR A 475 -17.46 0.52 -52.45
CA THR A 475 -18.53 0.24 -53.39
C THR A 475 -19.81 0.03 -52.60
N THR A 476 -20.79 0.85 -52.94
CA THR A 476 -22.20 0.79 -52.56
C THR A 476 -22.75 -0.65 -52.49
N PRO A 477 -23.72 -0.93 -51.60
CA PRO A 477 -24.34 -2.24 -51.53
C PRO A 477 -25.18 -2.48 -52.80
N SER A 478 -24.75 -3.41 -53.65
CA SER A 478 -25.58 -3.91 -54.73
C SER A 478 -26.66 -4.82 -54.14
N THR A 479 -27.90 -4.46 -54.44
CA THR A 479 -29.13 -5.21 -54.17
C THR A 479 -29.04 -6.67 -54.62
N GLY A 480 -28.81 -7.59 -53.67
CA GLY A 480 -28.99 -9.03 -53.84
C GLY A 480 -30.41 -9.44 -53.43
N LYS A 481 -31.20 -9.92 -54.38
CA LYS A 481 -32.53 -10.53 -54.17
C LYS A 481 -32.49 -11.67 -53.13
N PRO A 482 -33.59 -11.96 -52.41
CA PRO A 482 -33.62 -13.04 -51.44
C PRO A 482 -33.60 -14.38 -52.19
N MET A 483 -32.59 -15.21 -51.91
CA MET A 483 -32.56 -16.59 -52.41
C MET A 483 -32.87 -17.51 -51.22
N ALA A 484 -34.03 -18.15 -51.27
CA ALA A 484 -34.44 -19.16 -50.30
C ALA A 484 -33.41 -20.30 -50.22
N LEU A 485 -33.04 -20.74 -49.01
CA LEU A 485 -32.10 -21.83 -48.81
C LEU A 485 -32.70 -23.16 -49.30
N THR A 486 -32.05 -23.77 -50.30
CA THR A 486 -32.32 -25.15 -50.72
C THR A 486 -31.81 -26.15 -49.67
N VAL A 487 -32.52 -27.28 -49.54
CA VAL A 487 -32.26 -28.41 -48.62
C VAL A 487 -30.78 -28.84 -48.48
N PRO A 488 -29.90 -28.79 -49.50
CA PRO A 488 -28.48 -29.11 -49.33
C PRO A 488 -27.72 -28.11 -48.43
N ALA A 489 -28.14 -26.85 -48.38
CA ALA A 489 -27.53 -25.81 -47.56
C ALA A 489 -27.86 -25.99 -46.08
N ILE A 490 -29.06 -26.49 -45.76
CA ILE A 490 -29.45 -26.83 -44.38
C ILE A 490 -28.65 -28.04 -43.89
N LEU A 491 -28.46 -29.05 -44.74
CA LEU A 491 -27.62 -30.21 -44.41
C LEU A 491 -26.14 -29.80 -44.23
N ALA A 492 -25.65 -28.84 -45.01
CA ALA A 492 -24.31 -28.28 -44.83
C ALA A 492 -24.18 -27.45 -43.54
N ILE A 493 -25.21 -26.69 -43.15
CA ILE A 493 -25.24 -25.92 -41.89
C ILE A 493 -25.31 -26.83 -40.68
N VAL A 494 -26.13 -27.90 -40.73
CA VAL A 494 -26.23 -28.88 -39.65
C VAL A 494 -24.92 -29.69 -39.54
N ALA A 495 -24.33 -30.09 -40.67
CA ALA A 495 -23.01 -30.73 -40.67
C ALA A 495 -21.92 -29.79 -40.14
N ALA A 496 -21.94 -28.51 -40.54
CA ALA A 496 -21.01 -27.50 -40.03
C ALA A 496 -21.22 -27.23 -38.53
N ALA A 497 -22.46 -27.23 -38.03
CA ALA A 497 -22.76 -27.06 -36.61
C ALA A 497 -22.33 -28.27 -35.78
N VAL A 498 -22.46 -29.50 -36.31
CA VAL A 498 -21.96 -30.73 -35.66
C VAL A 498 -20.43 -30.76 -35.68
N ILE A 499 -19.80 -30.32 -36.77
CA ILE A 499 -18.35 -30.16 -36.85
C ILE A 499 -17.89 -29.06 -35.89
N LEU A 500 -18.60 -27.94 -35.81
CA LEU A 500 -18.24 -26.82 -34.93
C LEU A 500 -18.41 -27.20 -33.45
N THR A 501 -19.47 -27.91 -33.09
CA THR A 501 -19.66 -28.43 -31.73
C THR A 501 -18.63 -29.51 -31.40
N GLY A 502 -18.30 -30.39 -32.35
CA GLY A 502 -17.20 -31.34 -32.23
C GLY A 502 -15.84 -30.65 -32.07
N VAL A 503 -15.57 -29.58 -32.83
CA VAL A 503 -14.37 -28.74 -32.71
C VAL A 503 -14.38 -28.01 -31.38
N CYS A 504 -15.50 -27.45 -30.91
CA CYS A 504 -15.59 -26.79 -29.61
C CYS A 504 -15.35 -27.78 -28.46
N VAL A 505 -15.90 -29.00 -28.53
CA VAL A 505 -15.67 -30.05 -27.53
C VAL A 505 -14.22 -30.52 -27.57
N ILE A 506 -13.65 -30.75 -28.76
CA ILE A 506 -12.23 -31.08 -28.93
C ILE A 506 -11.34 -29.92 -28.48
N THR A 507 -11.77 -28.67 -28.66
CA THR A 507 -11.04 -27.47 -28.22
C THR A 507 -11.15 -27.31 -26.72
N ILE A 508 -12.28 -27.63 -26.08
CA ILE A 508 -12.45 -27.65 -24.62
C ILE A 508 -11.66 -28.80 -24.00
N ILE A 509 -11.65 -29.98 -24.64
CA ILE A 509 -10.82 -31.12 -24.23
C ILE A 509 -9.34 -30.80 -24.46
N ASN A 510 -8.97 -30.16 -25.56
CA ASN A 510 -7.63 -29.66 -25.83
C ASN A 510 -7.27 -28.46 -24.96
N MET A 511 -8.22 -27.68 -24.44
CA MET A 511 -7.98 -26.61 -23.48
C MET A 511 -7.85 -27.17 -22.07
N LYS A 512 -8.57 -28.24 -21.72
CA LYS A 512 -8.33 -29.01 -20.48
C LYS A 512 -7.02 -29.81 -20.56
N ALA A 513 -6.69 -30.35 -21.72
CA ALA A 513 -5.43 -31.06 -21.99
C ALA A 513 -4.26 -30.08 -22.18
N ARG A 514 -4.47 -28.88 -22.73
CA ARG A 514 -3.52 -27.75 -22.74
C ARG A 514 -3.48 -27.00 -21.42
N LYS A 515 -4.48 -27.11 -20.54
CA LYS A 515 -4.37 -26.69 -19.14
C LYS A 515 -3.53 -27.72 -18.36
N ARG A 516 -3.59 -29.01 -18.75
CA ARG A 516 -2.65 -30.06 -18.30
C ARG A 516 -1.28 -30.04 -19.00
N ARG A 517 -1.13 -29.45 -20.20
CA ARG A 517 0.12 -29.30 -20.98
C ARG A 517 0.74 -27.90 -20.94
N ARG A 518 0.03 -26.84 -20.53
CA ARG A 518 0.61 -25.53 -20.19
C ARG A 518 1.40 -25.60 -18.89
N ASP A 519 1.14 -26.64 -18.09
CA ASP A 519 2.03 -27.09 -17.02
C ASP A 519 3.34 -27.70 -17.59
N ASP A 520 3.41 -28.03 -18.91
CA ASP A 520 4.57 -28.68 -19.56
C ASP A 520 5.34 -27.80 -20.60
N GLU A 521 4.86 -26.63 -21.04
CA GLU A 521 5.48 -25.87 -22.15
C GLU A 521 5.62 -24.34 -21.92
N THR A 522 6.06 -23.93 -20.74
CA THR A 522 6.91 -22.74 -20.59
C THR A 522 8.30 -23.25 -20.20
N MET A 523 9.37 -22.72 -20.79
CA MET A 523 10.75 -23.09 -20.40
C MET A 523 11.04 -22.60 -18.98
N ILE A 524 10.62 -23.40 -18.02
CA ILE A 524 11.06 -23.47 -16.64
C ILE A 524 12.35 -24.29 -16.68
N VAL A 525 13.44 -23.76 -16.14
CA VAL A 525 14.62 -24.58 -15.85
C VAL A 525 14.27 -25.41 -14.61
N GLU A 526 13.61 -26.55 -14.83
CA GLU A 526 13.42 -27.58 -13.82
C GLU A 526 14.54 -28.61 -13.96
N SER A 527 15.51 -28.53 -13.07
CA SER A 527 16.44 -29.63 -12.80
C SER A 527 15.93 -30.36 -11.57
N THR A 528 15.56 -31.62 -11.75
CA THR A 528 15.27 -32.55 -10.64
C THR A 528 16.58 -33.04 -10.02
N PRO A 529 16.80 -32.90 -8.69
CA PRO A 529 17.68 -33.81 -7.96
C PRO A 529 16.84 -34.94 -7.36
N LEU A 530 17.42 -36.15 -7.38
CA LEU A 530 16.85 -37.33 -6.75
C LEU A 530 16.53 -37.07 -5.28
N ALA A 531 15.39 -37.63 -4.86
CA ALA A 531 14.86 -37.62 -3.51
C ALA A 531 15.93 -37.84 -2.43
N SER A 532 16.07 -36.84 -1.56
CA SER A 532 16.38 -37.03 -0.15
C SER A 532 15.40 -36.18 0.66
N THR A 533 14.68 -36.83 1.57
CA THR A 533 13.76 -36.28 2.55
C THR A 533 14.31 -35.04 3.27
N ASP A 534 13.42 -34.06 3.49
CA ASP A 534 13.58 -32.76 4.20
C ASP A 534 13.92 -31.51 3.37
N SER A 535 12.90 -30.89 2.76
CA SER A 535 12.75 -29.42 2.66
C SER A 535 11.47 -29.01 1.92
N ASN A 536 10.72 -28.06 2.50
CA ASN A 536 9.61 -27.37 1.82
C ASN A 536 10.18 -26.38 0.80
N VAL A 537 10.26 -26.78 -0.48
CA VAL A 537 10.73 -25.89 -1.56
C VAL A 537 9.63 -24.88 -1.90
N ILE A 538 9.93 -23.58 -1.77
CA ILE A 538 9.04 -22.49 -2.16
C ILE A 538 9.11 -22.34 -3.69
N ILE A 539 8.03 -22.67 -4.40
CA ILE A 539 7.92 -22.50 -5.85
C ILE A 539 7.46 -21.06 -6.15
N GLY A 540 8.19 -20.32 -6.99
CA GLY A 540 7.87 -18.94 -7.39
C GLY A 540 8.52 -18.50 -8.71
N LYS A 541 8.09 -17.36 -9.26
CA LYS A 541 8.53 -16.82 -10.55
C LYS A 541 9.58 -15.73 -10.37
N LEU A 542 10.76 -15.92 -10.95
CA LEU A 542 11.84 -14.93 -11.05
C LEU A 542 11.79 -14.27 -12.43
N VAL A 543 11.79 -12.94 -12.48
CA VAL A 543 11.85 -12.16 -13.72
C VAL A 543 12.99 -11.16 -13.64
N LEU A 544 13.86 -11.18 -14.66
CA LEU A 544 15.03 -10.30 -14.73
C LEU A 544 14.87 -9.33 -15.91
N PHE A 545 15.05 -8.04 -15.64
CA PHE A 545 15.05 -6.98 -16.65
C PHE A 545 16.44 -6.78 -17.28
N SER A 546 17.48 -7.29 -16.61
CA SER A 546 18.87 -7.18 -17.06
C SER A 546 19.44 -8.55 -17.46
N ARG A 547 20.16 -8.58 -18.58
CA ARG A 547 20.93 -9.76 -19.03
C ARG A 547 22.26 -9.96 -18.28
N SER A 548 22.61 -9.02 -17.39
CA SER A 548 23.85 -9.05 -16.61
C SER A 548 23.80 -9.99 -15.40
N LEU A 549 22.62 -10.50 -15.05
CA LEU A 549 22.44 -11.41 -13.92
C LEU A 549 22.34 -12.87 -14.39
N PRO A 550 22.72 -13.83 -13.54
CA PRO A 550 22.59 -15.25 -13.85
C PRO A 550 21.13 -15.60 -14.19
N SER A 551 20.92 -16.31 -15.30
CA SER A 551 19.58 -16.62 -15.81
C SER A 551 19.07 -18.00 -15.37
N LYS A 552 19.92 -18.86 -14.81
CA LYS A 552 19.51 -20.19 -14.31
C LYS A 552 19.24 -20.14 -12.82
N TYR A 553 18.20 -20.82 -12.38
CA TYR A 553 17.78 -20.85 -10.97
C TYR A 553 18.86 -21.43 -10.03
N GLU A 554 19.63 -22.42 -10.48
CA GLU A 554 20.73 -23.06 -9.73
C GLU A 554 21.83 -22.06 -9.34
N ASP A 555 22.03 -21.02 -10.16
CA ASP A 555 23.05 -19.98 -9.95
C ASP A 555 22.62 -18.94 -8.88
N TRP A 556 21.38 -19.01 -8.38
CA TRP A 556 20.83 -18.11 -7.36
C TRP A 556 21.00 -18.63 -5.92
N GLU A 557 21.78 -19.68 -5.71
CA GLU A 557 22.09 -20.19 -4.36
C GLU A 557 22.65 -19.07 -3.46
N ALA A 558 23.52 -18.20 -3.99
CA ALA A 558 24.05 -17.02 -3.29
C ALA A 558 22.95 -16.02 -2.90
N GLY A 559 21.97 -15.79 -3.77
CA GLY A 559 20.82 -14.90 -3.50
C GLY A 559 19.90 -15.46 -2.42
N THR A 560 19.63 -16.76 -2.45
CA THR A 560 18.82 -17.44 -1.43
C THR A 560 19.53 -17.47 -0.08
N LYS A 561 20.86 -17.71 -0.07
CA LYS A 561 21.69 -17.58 1.14
C LYS A 561 21.69 -16.17 1.70
N ALA A 562 21.78 -15.14 0.84
CA ALA A 562 21.76 -13.74 1.27
C ALA A 562 20.47 -13.36 2.00
N LEU A 563 19.31 -13.96 1.66
CA LEU A 563 18.04 -13.74 2.37
C LEU A 563 18.01 -14.36 3.77
N LEU A 564 18.85 -15.35 4.03
CA LEU A 564 18.99 -16.05 5.31
C LEU A 564 20.18 -15.51 6.14
N ASP A 565 21.10 -14.82 5.48
CA ASP A 565 22.32 -14.27 6.07
C ASP A 565 22.12 -12.85 6.62
N LYS A 566 22.58 -12.64 7.86
CA LYS A 566 22.48 -11.34 8.53
C LYS A 566 23.54 -10.34 8.03
N GLU A 567 24.72 -10.81 7.63
CA GLU A 567 25.78 -9.95 7.08
C GLU A 567 25.40 -9.36 5.72
N SER A 568 24.46 -10.04 5.06
CA SER A 568 23.84 -9.57 3.83
C SER A 568 22.79 -8.47 4.08
N LEU A 569 22.33 -8.19 5.30
CA LEU A 569 21.33 -7.12 5.54
C LEU A 569 21.94 -5.72 5.37
N ILE A 570 21.38 -4.90 4.48
CA ILE A 570 21.88 -3.54 4.20
C ILE A 570 20.89 -2.41 4.50
N GLY A 571 19.63 -2.73 4.82
CA GLY A 571 18.66 -1.71 5.26
C GLY A 571 17.24 -2.27 5.45
N GLY A 572 16.37 -1.47 6.07
CA GLY A 572 14.96 -1.81 6.27
C GLY A 572 14.07 -0.55 6.29
N GLY A 573 12.87 -0.65 5.74
CA GLY A 573 11.95 0.48 5.59
C GLY A 573 10.49 0.07 5.61
N SER A 574 9.60 1.05 5.39
CA SER A 574 8.13 0.88 5.46
C SER A 574 7.53 -0.11 4.45
N ILE A 575 8.29 -0.46 3.41
CA ILE A 575 7.86 -1.34 2.32
C ILE A 575 8.56 -2.72 2.40
N GLY A 576 9.61 -2.86 3.21
CA GLY A 576 10.33 -4.13 3.35
C GLY A 576 11.80 -4.00 3.73
N THR A 577 12.47 -5.15 3.78
CA THR A 577 13.85 -5.33 4.22
C THR A 577 14.78 -5.58 3.02
N VAL A 578 15.96 -4.96 3.00
CA VAL A 578 16.92 -4.99 1.87
C VAL A 578 18.19 -5.77 2.24
N TYR A 579 18.54 -6.74 1.40
CA TYR A 579 19.71 -7.59 1.51
C TYR A 579 20.67 -7.35 0.34
N ARG A 580 21.97 -7.51 0.54
CA ARG A 580 23.00 -7.55 -0.47
C ARG A 580 23.24 -8.99 -0.86
N SER A 581 23.09 -9.32 -2.13
CA SER A 581 23.57 -10.59 -2.69
C SER A 581 24.78 -10.34 -3.57
N THR A 582 25.77 -11.22 -3.55
CA THR A 582 26.95 -11.16 -4.42
C THR A 582 27.11 -12.47 -5.17
N PHE A 583 27.14 -12.41 -6.50
CA PHE A 583 27.25 -13.57 -7.38
C PHE A 583 28.70 -13.83 -7.81
N GLU A 584 28.95 -15.02 -8.35
CA GLU A 584 30.21 -15.35 -9.01
C GLU A 584 30.50 -14.34 -10.14
N GLY A 585 31.71 -13.81 -10.18
CA GLY A 585 32.08 -12.70 -11.07
C GLY A 585 32.03 -11.30 -10.43
N GLY A 586 31.71 -11.19 -9.13
CA GLY A 586 31.83 -9.93 -8.37
C GLY A 586 30.64 -8.97 -8.50
N ILE A 587 29.54 -9.43 -9.09
CA ILE A 587 28.31 -8.64 -9.26
C ILE A 587 27.56 -8.62 -7.93
N SER A 588 27.35 -7.44 -7.34
CA SER A 588 26.50 -7.26 -6.16
C SER A 588 25.15 -6.64 -6.54
N ILE A 589 24.07 -7.16 -5.95
CA ILE A 589 22.70 -6.62 -6.07
C ILE A 589 22.09 -6.36 -4.71
N ALA A 590 21.11 -5.46 -4.67
CA ALA A 590 20.23 -5.25 -3.54
C ALA A 590 18.90 -5.99 -3.78
N VAL A 591 18.58 -6.93 -2.90
CA VAL A 591 17.37 -7.75 -2.87
C VAL A 591 16.46 -7.22 -1.78
N LYS A 592 15.37 -6.56 -2.13
CA LYS A 592 14.38 -6.05 -1.19
C LYS A 592 13.23 -7.04 -1.04
N LYS A 593 13.12 -7.66 0.13
CA LYS A 593 11.98 -8.49 0.53
C LYS A 593 10.85 -7.60 1.01
N LEU A 594 9.71 -7.65 0.32
CA LEU A 594 8.54 -6.86 0.66
C LEU A 594 7.83 -7.47 1.88
N GLU A 595 7.40 -6.60 2.79
CA GLU A 595 6.70 -6.97 4.03
C GLU A 595 5.19 -6.66 3.96
N THR A 596 4.73 -6.14 2.83
CA THR A 596 3.34 -5.72 2.57
C THR A 596 2.50 -6.85 1.97
N LEU A 597 2.49 -8.00 2.63
CA LEU A 597 1.63 -9.13 2.26
C LEU A 597 0.14 -8.70 2.36
N GLY A 598 -0.59 -8.80 1.26
CA GLY A 598 -2.05 -8.61 1.22
C GLY A 598 -2.58 -7.34 0.52
N ARG A 599 -1.72 -6.41 0.06
CA ARG A 599 -2.16 -5.24 -0.72
C ARG A 599 -2.34 -5.53 -2.20
N ILE A 600 -1.42 -6.30 -2.77
CA ILE A 600 -1.53 -6.79 -4.15
C ILE A 600 -2.19 -8.16 -4.08
N ARG A 601 -3.38 -8.25 -4.69
CA ARG A 601 -4.33 -9.35 -4.51
C ARG A 601 -3.94 -10.60 -5.30
N ASN A 602 -3.12 -10.44 -6.35
CA ASN A 602 -2.67 -11.53 -7.21
C ASN A 602 -1.34 -11.20 -7.91
N GLN A 603 -0.76 -12.22 -8.55
CA GLN A 603 0.53 -12.12 -9.24
C GLN A 603 0.53 -11.07 -10.36
N ASP A 604 -0.52 -11.03 -11.19
CA ASP A 604 -0.55 -10.17 -12.39
C ASP A 604 -0.52 -8.68 -12.02
N GLU A 605 -1.17 -8.30 -10.92
CA GLU A 605 -1.10 -6.94 -10.37
C GLU A 605 0.34 -6.59 -9.94
N PHE A 606 1.06 -7.51 -9.29
CA PHE A 606 2.46 -7.29 -8.90
C PHE A 606 3.37 -7.10 -10.10
N GLU A 607 3.21 -7.97 -11.10
CA GLU A 607 4.00 -7.91 -12.33
C GLU A 607 3.74 -6.63 -13.11
N ASN A 608 2.50 -6.15 -13.14
CA ASN A 608 2.17 -4.89 -13.77
C ASN A 608 2.79 -3.69 -13.05
N GLU A 609 2.78 -3.66 -11.71
CA GLU A 609 3.34 -2.55 -10.94
C GLU A 609 4.88 -2.51 -11.03
N ILE A 610 5.55 -3.64 -10.82
CA ILE A 610 7.02 -3.71 -10.82
C ILE A 610 7.59 -3.75 -12.24
N GLY A 611 6.87 -4.37 -13.19
CA GLY A 611 7.26 -4.49 -14.59
C GLY A 611 7.43 -3.13 -15.28
N ARG A 612 6.58 -2.15 -14.96
CA ARG A 612 6.67 -0.78 -15.50
C ARG A 612 7.99 -0.08 -15.11
N LEU A 613 8.52 -0.40 -13.93
CA LEU A 613 9.76 0.20 -13.41
C LEU A 613 11.02 -0.39 -14.03
N GLY A 614 10.93 -1.59 -14.63
CA GLY A 614 12.10 -2.31 -15.16
C GLY A 614 12.83 -1.60 -16.30
N ASN A 615 12.14 -0.71 -17.04
CA ASN A 615 12.72 0.05 -18.15
C ASN A 615 13.23 1.44 -17.75
N ILE A 616 13.02 1.87 -16.50
CA ILE A 616 13.40 3.21 -16.03
C ILE A 616 14.91 3.25 -15.78
N ARG A 617 15.62 4.08 -16.55
CA ARG A 617 17.07 4.27 -16.40
C ARG A 617 17.42 5.75 -16.34
N HIS A 618 18.05 6.15 -15.24
CA HIS A 618 18.56 7.51 -15.07
C HIS A 618 19.84 7.48 -14.20
N PRO A 619 20.86 8.32 -14.47
CA PRO A 619 22.12 8.30 -13.71
C PRO A 619 22.01 8.61 -12.21
N ASN A 620 20.87 9.13 -11.77
CA ASN A 620 20.56 9.43 -10.38
C ASN A 620 19.39 8.61 -9.81
N LEU A 621 18.98 7.52 -10.49
CA LEU A 621 18.04 6.55 -9.95
C LEU A 621 18.77 5.23 -9.69
N VAL A 622 18.33 4.50 -8.67
CA VAL A 622 18.74 3.11 -8.48
C VAL A 622 18.08 2.27 -9.58
N ALA A 623 18.88 1.60 -10.40
CA ALA A 623 18.38 0.76 -11.48
C ALA A 623 17.72 -0.52 -10.94
N LEU A 624 16.48 -0.76 -11.36
CA LEU A 624 15.78 -2.00 -11.09
C LEU A 624 16.27 -3.10 -12.04
N GLN A 625 16.58 -4.27 -11.49
CA GLN A 625 17.18 -5.40 -12.22
C GLN A 625 16.23 -6.58 -12.39
N GLY A 626 15.18 -6.68 -11.57
CA GLY A 626 14.19 -7.75 -11.66
C GLY A 626 13.28 -7.82 -10.44
N TYR A 627 12.50 -8.90 -10.36
CA TYR A 627 11.68 -9.23 -9.20
C TYR A 627 11.49 -10.75 -9.06
N TYR A 628 11.10 -11.17 -7.87
CA TYR A 628 10.66 -12.53 -7.59
C TYR A 628 9.29 -12.50 -6.93
N TRP A 629 8.41 -13.41 -7.31
CA TRP A 629 7.08 -13.54 -6.74
C TRP A 629 6.73 -14.99 -6.43
N SER A 630 6.19 -15.23 -5.23
CA SER A 630 5.48 -16.44 -4.83
C SER A 630 4.30 -16.07 -3.93
N SER A 631 3.47 -17.05 -3.58
CA SER A 631 2.38 -16.89 -2.59
C SER A 631 2.86 -16.48 -1.20
N SER A 632 4.14 -16.67 -0.87
CA SER A 632 4.72 -16.43 0.45
C SER A 632 5.86 -15.40 0.46
N MET A 633 6.39 -15.00 -0.70
CA MET A 633 7.57 -14.18 -0.79
C MET A 633 7.60 -13.32 -2.06
N GLN A 634 7.91 -12.04 -1.88
CA GLN A 634 7.82 -11.02 -2.91
C GLN A 634 9.11 -10.20 -2.81
N LEU A 635 9.95 -10.23 -3.84
CA LEU A 635 11.26 -9.58 -3.83
C LEU A 635 11.38 -8.60 -5.00
N ILE A 636 12.02 -7.46 -4.73
CA ILE A 636 12.45 -6.49 -5.74
C ILE A 636 13.98 -6.58 -5.83
N LEU A 637 14.51 -6.73 -7.03
CA LEU A 637 15.95 -6.85 -7.29
C LEU A 637 16.45 -5.57 -7.94
N SER A 638 17.48 -4.95 -7.36
CA SER A 638 18.02 -3.66 -7.80
C SER A 638 19.55 -3.66 -7.75
N GLU A 639 20.18 -2.68 -8.40
CA GLU A 639 21.63 -2.52 -8.27
C GLU A 639 22.05 -2.25 -6.81
N PHE A 640 23.20 -2.79 -6.40
CA PHE A 640 23.79 -2.44 -5.12
C PHE A 640 24.56 -1.11 -5.23
N VAL A 641 24.33 -0.21 -4.27
CA VAL A 641 24.96 1.11 -4.22
C VAL A 641 25.87 1.19 -2.98
N PRO A 642 27.21 1.35 -3.14
CA PRO A 642 28.19 0.95 -2.12
C PRO A 642 28.32 1.88 -0.91
N ASN A 643 28.10 3.20 -1.03
CA ASN A 643 28.32 4.15 0.08
C ASN A 643 27.08 4.36 0.96
N GLY A 644 26.10 3.45 0.88
CA GLY A 644 24.90 3.48 1.72
C GLY A 644 23.99 4.67 1.44
N ASN A 645 23.20 5.07 2.44
CA ASN A 645 22.20 6.14 2.31
C ASN A 645 22.69 7.49 2.85
N LEU A 646 22.05 8.57 2.40
CA LEU A 646 22.38 9.94 2.77
C LEU A 646 22.16 10.22 4.25
N TYR A 647 21.12 9.65 4.87
CA TYR A 647 20.83 9.85 6.29
C TYR A 647 22.03 9.42 7.16
N GLU A 648 22.56 8.21 6.92
CA GLU A 648 23.73 7.71 7.66
C GLU A 648 24.98 8.53 7.36
N ASN A 649 25.16 8.98 6.12
CA ASN A 649 26.30 9.82 5.78
C ASN A 649 26.23 11.22 6.42
N LEU A 650 25.03 11.78 6.64
CA LEU A 650 24.87 13.07 7.32
C LEU A 650 24.90 12.95 8.85
N HIS A 651 24.33 11.88 9.41
CA HIS A 651 23.99 11.78 10.83
C HIS A 651 24.65 10.63 11.60
N GLY A 652 25.33 9.71 10.90
CA GLY A 652 25.74 8.39 11.39
C GLY A 652 27.05 8.32 12.19
N LEU A 653 27.93 9.32 12.09
CA LEU A 653 29.21 9.36 12.82
C LEU A 653 29.06 10.08 14.21
N SER A 654 28.30 9.44 15.14
CA SER A 654 28.17 9.60 16.64
C SER A 654 27.86 11.00 17.26
N TYR A 655 27.00 11.27 18.27
CA TYR A 655 26.36 10.59 19.43
C TYR A 655 24.80 10.69 19.42
N PRO A 656 24.05 9.94 20.25
CA PRO A 656 22.60 10.09 20.46
C PRO A 656 22.23 11.37 21.24
N GLY A 657 21.23 12.11 20.76
CA GLY A 657 20.57 13.17 21.55
C GLY A 657 21.07 14.61 21.38
N THR A 658 22.07 14.88 20.51
CA THR A 658 22.43 16.26 20.12
C THR A 658 22.64 16.37 18.61
N SER A 659 22.34 17.54 18.06
CA SER A 659 22.53 17.92 16.65
C SER A 659 23.99 18.22 16.28
N THR A 660 24.96 17.63 16.98
CA THR A 660 26.40 17.94 16.85
C THR A 660 27.27 16.74 16.45
N GLY A 661 26.68 15.73 15.81
CA GLY A 661 27.45 14.64 15.22
C GLY A 661 28.32 15.13 14.06
N VAL A 662 29.53 14.59 13.94
CA VAL A 662 30.43 14.91 12.81
C VAL A 662 30.03 13.98 11.67
N GLY A 663 29.08 14.37 10.81
CA GLY A 663 28.72 13.61 9.61
C GLY A 663 29.94 13.24 8.76
N ASN A 664 29.79 12.35 7.78
CA ASN A 664 30.87 11.90 6.91
C ASN A 664 31.70 13.11 6.43
N SER A 665 32.95 13.19 6.91
CA SER A 665 33.83 14.34 6.63
C SER A 665 34.11 14.54 5.14
N GLU A 666 33.86 13.50 4.33
CA GLU A 666 33.94 13.60 2.89
C GLU A 666 32.76 14.35 2.25
N LEU A 667 31.60 14.45 2.93
CA LEU A 667 30.45 15.27 2.52
C LEU A 667 30.69 16.75 2.81
N ASN A 668 31.74 17.31 2.21
CA ASN A 668 31.89 18.76 2.09
C ASN A 668 30.73 19.36 1.28
N TRP A 669 30.62 20.69 1.31
CA TRP A 669 29.51 21.38 0.65
C TRP A 669 29.40 21.06 -0.84
N SER A 670 30.53 20.97 -1.55
CA SER A 670 30.52 20.63 -2.97
C SER A 670 29.89 19.25 -3.24
N ARG A 671 30.08 18.25 -2.38
CA ARG A 671 29.42 16.94 -2.54
C ARG A 671 27.95 17.00 -2.14
N ARG A 672 27.61 17.66 -1.03
CA ARG A 672 26.21 17.86 -0.61
C ARG A 672 25.38 18.58 -1.67
N PHE A 673 25.95 19.60 -2.31
CA PHE A 673 25.32 20.30 -3.43
C PHE A 673 25.09 19.38 -4.64
N LYS A 674 26.08 18.55 -5.00
CA LYS A 674 25.94 17.55 -6.07
C LYS A 674 24.85 16.51 -5.74
N ILE A 675 24.69 16.15 -4.47
CA ILE A 675 23.61 15.27 -4.01
C ILE A 675 22.26 15.94 -4.17
N ALA A 676 22.09 17.19 -3.70
CA ALA A 676 20.87 17.98 -3.91
C ALA A 676 20.51 18.05 -5.40
N MET A 677 21.47 18.40 -6.25
CA MET A 677 21.30 18.47 -7.70
C MET A 677 20.93 17.11 -8.32
N GLY A 678 21.61 16.04 -7.92
CA GLY A 678 21.35 14.70 -8.43
C GLY A 678 19.96 14.20 -8.06
N THR A 679 19.54 14.39 -6.81
CA THR A 679 18.19 14.06 -6.35
C THR A 679 17.14 14.91 -7.04
N ALA A 680 17.39 16.22 -7.23
CA ALA A 680 16.47 17.10 -7.96
C ALA A 680 16.26 16.65 -9.41
N ARG A 681 17.35 16.29 -10.11
CA ARG A 681 17.30 15.74 -11.48
C ARG A 681 16.59 14.41 -11.55
N ALA A 682 16.82 13.51 -10.59
CA ALA A 682 16.09 12.25 -10.50
C ALA A 682 14.58 12.46 -10.37
N LEU A 683 14.16 13.35 -9.47
CA LEU A 683 12.76 13.70 -9.27
C LEU A 683 12.15 14.41 -10.49
N ALA A 684 12.86 15.35 -11.10
CA ALA A 684 12.41 16.02 -12.32
C ALA A 684 12.20 15.02 -13.46
N PHE A 685 13.12 14.07 -13.63
CA PHE A 685 12.99 12.98 -14.60
C PHE A 685 11.74 12.12 -14.30
N LEU A 686 11.55 11.70 -13.05
CA LEU A 686 10.38 10.91 -12.66
C LEU A 686 9.05 11.65 -12.89
N HIS A 687 9.00 12.97 -12.62
CA HIS A 687 7.78 13.77 -12.73
C HIS A 687 7.47 14.23 -14.16
N HIS A 688 8.49 14.49 -14.97
CA HIS A 688 8.32 15.20 -16.25
C HIS A 688 8.74 14.37 -17.47
N ASP A 689 9.68 13.42 -17.32
CA ASP A 689 10.23 12.66 -18.43
C ASP A 689 9.65 11.23 -18.51
N CYS A 690 9.30 10.63 -17.38
CA CYS A 690 8.57 9.36 -17.33
C CYS A 690 7.12 9.52 -17.82
N LYS A 691 6.62 8.51 -18.55
CA LYS A 691 5.24 8.45 -19.07
C LYS A 691 4.64 7.07 -18.75
N PRO A 692 3.68 6.96 -17.82
CA PRO A 692 3.18 8.01 -16.91
C PRO A 692 4.25 8.65 -16.01
N PRO A 693 4.03 9.88 -15.52
CA PRO A 693 4.80 10.44 -14.42
C PRO A 693 4.81 9.49 -13.23
N VAL A 694 5.98 9.30 -12.64
CA VAL A 694 6.18 8.42 -11.49
C VAL A 694 6.31 9.30 -10.25
N LEU A 695 5.33 9.23 -9.35
CA LEU A 695 5.42 9.89 -8.05
C LEU A 695 6.22 9.01 -7.09
N HIS A 696 7.10 9.63 -6.30
CA HIS A 696 7.92 8.91 -5.34
C HIS A 696 7.18 8.69 -4.00
N LEU A 697 6.52 9.72 -3.48
CA LEU A 697 5.66 9.76 -2.27
C LEU A 697 6.32 9.39 -0.93
N SER A 698 7.57 8.92 -0.95
CA SER A 698 8.39 8.59 0.22
C SER A 698 9.77 9.22 0.16
N ILE A 699 9.87 10.52 -0.20
CA ILE A 699 11.16 11.22 -0.22
C ILE A 699 11.67 11.41 1.21
N LYS A 700 12.84 10.84 1.49
CA LYS A 700 13.56 10.92 2.77
C LYS A 700 15.03 10.59 2.55
N SER A 701 15.91 11.04 3.44
CA SER A 701 17.37 10.86 3.25
C SER A 701 17.81 9.38 3.34
N THR A 702 16.99 8.47 3.88
CA THR A 702 17.25 7.02 3.83
C THR A 702 16.99 6.38 2.46
N ASN A 703 16.25 7.06 1.57
CA ASN A 703 15.97 6.59 0.20
C ASN A 703 16.91 7.23 -0.85
N ILE A 704 17.87 8.06 -0.44
CA ILE A 704 18.89 8.63 -1.33
C ILE A 704 20.19 7.87 -1.06
N LEU A 705 20.56 6.96 -1.95
CA LEU A 705 21.80 6.19 -1.88
C LEU A 705 22.96 6.93 -2.53
N LEU A 706 24.19 6.60 -2.14
CA LEU A 706 25.41 7.24 -2.63
C LEU A 706 26.31 6.21 -3.32
N ASP A 707 26.62 6.43 -4.60
CA ASP A 707 27.56 5.56 -5.32
C ASP A 707 29.02 5.78 -4.87
N GLU A 708 29.98 5.04 -5.45
CA GLU A 708 31.41 5.14 -5.12
C GLU A 708 31.99 6.55 -5.25
N ASN A 709 31.35 7.42 -6.04
CA ASN A 709 31.74 8.82 -6.25
C ASN A 709 30.89 9.81 -5.44
N TYR A 710 30.09 9.32 -4.49
CA TYR A 710 29.13 10.10 -3.69
C TYR A 710 28.07 10.81 -4.53
N LYS A 711 27.74 10.27 -5.70
CA LYS A 711 26.64 10.75 -6.51
C LYS A 711 25.34 10.14 -5.98
N ALA A 712 24.30 10.97 -5.89
CA ALA A 712 22.98 10.53 -5.43
C ALA A 712 22.33 9.56 -6.42
N LYS A 713 21.81 8.45 -5.90
CA LYS A 713 20.91 7.52 -6.54
C LYS A 713 19.65 7.35 -5.70
N LEU A 714 18.53 7.87 -6.18
CA LEU A 714 17.24 7.79 -5.51
C LEU A 714 16.62 6.39 -5.70
N SER A 715 16.31 5.73 -4.60
CA SER A 715 15.69 4.39 -4.54
C SER A 715 14.19 4.48 -4.24
N ASP A 716 13.47 3.35 -4.28
CA ASP A 716 12.06 3.25 -3.84
C ASP A 716 11.04 4.12 -4.60
N TYR A 717 11.39 4.60 -5.80
CA TYR A 717 10.46 5.30 -6.69
C TYR A 717 9.43 4.35 -7.29
N GLY A 718 8.21 4.86 -7.55
CA GLY A 718 7.16 4.08 -8.19
C GLY A 718 6.52 2.99 -7.33
N LEU A 719 6.84 2.95 -6.03
CA LEU A 719 6.27 1.99 -5.08
C LEU A 719 5.03 2.55 -4.35
N GLY A 720 4.34 3.53 -4.93
CA GLY A 720 3.22 4.25 -4.31
C GLY A 720 2.10 3.34 -3.79
N LYS A 721 1.65 2.37 -4.60
CA LYS A 721 0.61 1.39 -4.20
C LYS A 721 1.08 0.39 -3.13
N LEU A 722 2.39 0.20 -3.03
CA LEU A 722 3.03 -0.66 -2.04
C LEU A 722 3.38 0.10 -0.75
N LEU A 723 3.38 1.44 -0.77
CA LEU A 723 3.52 2.20 0.45
C LEU A 723 2.36 1.86 1.39
N PRO A 724 2.59 1.84 2.71
CA PRO A 724 1.54 2.04 3.70
C PRO A 724 0.96 3.45 3.57
N LEU A 725 0.24 3.69 2.47
CA LEU A 725 -0.61 4.85 2.31
C LEU A 725 -1.82 4.62 3.22
N LEU A 726 -1.68 5.06 4.47
CA LEU A 726 -2.76 5.58 5.34
C LEU A 726 -4.13 4.86 5.26
N ASP A 727 -4.15 3.54 5.20
CA ASP A 727 -5.30 2.77 5.69
C ASP A 727 -5.20 2.74 7.22
N ASN A 728 -6.06 3.53 7.88
CA ASN A 728 -6.67 3.24 9.17
C ASN A 728 -5.81 2.72 10.34
N TYR A 729 -4.54 3.09 10.44
CA TYR A 729 -3.78 2.92 11.68
C TYR A 729 -3.55 4.28 12.35
N GLY A 730 -4.19 4.44 13.50
CA GLY A 730 -4.22 5.64 14.32
C GLY A 730 -2.87 6.36 14.49
N LEU A 731 -3.02 7.66 14.67
CA LEU A 731 -2.04 8.76 14.80
C LEU A 731 -0.82 8.60 15.73
N THR A 732 -0.36 7.40 16.10
CA THR A 732 0.73 7.24 17.08
C THR A 732 2.03 6.62 16.54
N LYS A 733 2.05 6.02 15.34
CA LYS A 733 3.29 5.51 14.70
C LYS A 733 4.00 6.50 13.75
N PHE A 734 3.50 7.73 13.59
CA PHE A 734 3.98 8.69 12.60
C PHE A 734 5.13 9.63 13.03
N HIS A 735 5.63 9.55 14.27
CA HIS A 735 6.60 10.52 14.80
C HIS A 735 7.95 10.57 14.05
N ASN A 736 8.31 9.55 13.26
CA ASN A 736 9.50 9.57 12.39
C ASN A 736 9.22 10.06 10.95
N ALA A 737 7.95 10.21 10.56
CA ALA A 737 7.53 10.59 9.20
C ALA A 737 7.01 12.03 9.10
N VAL A 738 6.63 12.68 10.21
CA VAL A 738 6.08 14.06 10.18
C VAL A 738 7.03 15.08 9.52
N GLY A 739 8.36 14.86 9.59
CA GLY A 739 9.32 15.81 9.02
C GLY A 739 9.33 15.91 7.49
N TYR A 740 9.04 14.81 6.76
CA TYR A 740 9.14 14.76 5.29
C TYR A 740 7.79 14.74 4.57
N VAL A 741 6.71 14.49 5.30
CA VAL A 741 5.38 14.30 4.72
C VAL A 741 4.73 15.67 4.51
N ALA A 742 4.27 15.92 3.29
CA ALA A 742 3.56 17.14 2.96
C ALA A 742 2.23 17.25 3.74
N PRO A 743 1.82 18.45 4.19
CA PRO A 743 0.59 18.64 4.95
C PRO A 743 -0.66 18.05 4.28
N GLU A 744 -0.80 18.22 2.96
CA GLU A 744 -1.94 17.70 2.20
C GLU A 744 -1.96 16.17 2.10
N LEU A 745 -0.79 15.53 2.09
CA LEU A 745 -0.67 14.08 2.11
C LEU A 745 -1.04 13.53 3.49
N ALA A 746 -0.63 14.21 4.56
CA ALA A 746 -0.95 13.85 5.93
C ALA A 746 -2.43 14.09 6.31
N GLN A 747 -3.06 15.14 5.78
CA GLN A 747 -4.40 15.58 6.18
C GLN A 747 -5.51 15.07 5.27
N SER A 748 -5.23 14.87 3.98
CA SER A 748 -6.27 14.63 2.96
C SER A 748 -5.97 13.51 1.97
N LEU A 749 -4.84 12.80 2.13
CA LEU A 749 -4.39 11.75 1.20
C LEU A 749 -4.22 12.20 -0.24
N ARG A 750 -4.15 13.51 -0.49
CA ARG A 750 -4.02 14.05 -1.83
C ARG A 750 -2.62 13.77 -2.36
N LEU A 751 -2.54 12.89 -3.35
CA LEU A 751 -1.29 12.54 -4.03
C LEU A 751 -0.99 13.57 -5.12
N SER A 752 0.21 14.14 -5.12
CA SER A 752 0.71 15.03 -6.17
C SER A 752 2.23 15.03 -6.22
N ASP A 753 2.80 15.53 -7.32
CA ASP A 753 4.23 15.84 -7.46
C ASP A 753 4.71 16.82 -6.37
N LYS A 754 3.82 17.72 -5.92
CA LYS A 754 4.12 18.68 -4.85
C LYS A 754 4.41 18.03 -3.50
N CYS A 755 3.96 16.80 -3.27
CA CYS A 755 4.31 16.05 -2.07
C CYS A 755 5.80 15.68 -2.07
N ASP A 756 6.34 15.29 -3.24
CA ASP A 756 7.77 15.00 -3.42
C ASP A 756 8.61 16.28 -3.33
N VAL A 757 8.10 17.40 -3.86
CA VAL A 757 8.76 18.72 -3.74
C VAL A 757 8.91 19.11 -2.27
N TYR A 758 7.89 18.87 -1.44
CA TYR A 758 7.96 19.13 0.00
C TYR A 758 9.05 18.28 0.66
N GLY A 759 9.03 16.96 0.44
CA GLY A 759 10.04 16.06 0.99
C GLY A 759 11.45 16.45 0.53
N PHE A 760 11.61 16.85 -0.74
CA PHE A 760 12.88 17.36 -1.26
C PHE A 760 13.32 18.67 -0.59
N GLY A 761 12.39 19.58 -0.30
CA GLY A 761 12.67 20.80 0.46
C GLY A 761 13.29 20.49 1.82
N VAL A 762 12.80 19.47 2.51
CA VAL A 762 13.36 19.00 3.78
C VAL A 762 14.77 18.43 3.61
N ILE A 763 15.04 17.70 2.52
CA ILE A 763 16.39 17.22 2.18
C ILE A 763 17.36 18.39 1.98
N LEU A 764 16.95 19.47 1.31
CA LEU A 764 17.79 20.66 1.16
C LEU A 764 18.15 21.26 2.53
N LEU A 765 17.18 21.35 3.43
CA LEU A 765 17.41 21.85 4.79
C LEU A 765 18.35 20.94 5.58
N GLU A 766 18.20 19.62 5.49
CA GLU A 766 19.13 18.68 6.13
C GLU A 766 20.56 18.81 5.58
N LEU A 767 20.73 18.93 4.25
CA LEU A 767 22.05 19.04 3.63
C LEU A 767 22.80 20.30 4.08
N VAL A 768 22.10 21.42 4.24
CA VAL A 768 22.69 22.70 4.68
C VAL A 768 22.96 22.72 6.18
N THR A 769 22.02 22.19 6.97
CA THR A 769 22.07 22.33 8.44
C THR A 769 22.77 21.18 9.14
N GLY A 770 22.88 20.01 8.48
CA GLY A 770 23.35 18.77 9.12
C GLY A 770 22.42 18.27 10.22
N ARG A 771 21.23 18.87 10.37
CA ARG A 771 20.25 18.54 11.41
C ARG A 771 19.25 17.53 10.91
N LYS A 772 18.59 16.83 11.84
CA LYS A 772 17.54 15.89 11.49
C LYS A 772 16.24 16.64 11.19
N PRO A 773 15.35 16.10 10.34
CA PRO A 773 14.04 16.70 10.02
C PRO A 773 13.15 16.91 11.25
N VAL A 774 13.27 16.02 12.23
CA VAL A 774 12.55 16.08 13.50
C VAL A 774 13.56 15.79 14.60
N GLU A 775 13.65 16.70 15.57
CA GLU A 775 14.51 16.60 16.75
C GLU A 775 13.64 16.67 18.02
N SER A 776 13.96 15.87 19.03
CA SER A 776 13.37 15.98 20.36
C SER A 776 14.45 16.32 21.37
N PRO A 777 14.85 17.61 21.47
CA PRO A 777 15.96 18.03 22.32
C PRO A 777 15.68 17.83 23.81
N VAL A 778 14.40 17.79 24.21
CA VAL A 778 13.93 17.51 25.58
C VAL A 778 12.72 16.57 25.52
N ALA A 779 12.49 15.81 26.58
CA ALA A 779 11.26 15.01 26.72
C ALA A 779 10.03 15.94 26.64
N ASN A 780 9.12 15.65 25.70
CA ASN A 780 7.88 16.40 25.38
C ASN A 780 8.02 17.60 24.44
N GLU A 781 9.21 17.87 23.86
CA GLU A 781 9.35 18.87 22.80
C GLU A 781 9.70 18.19 21.47
N VAL A 782 9.02 18.61 20.40
CA VAL A 782 9.28 18.16 19.03
C VAL A 782 9.62 19.40 18.21
N VAL A 783 10.85 19.49 17.72
CA VAL A 783 11.32 20.54 16.84
C VAL A 783 11.33 19.99 15.42
N VAL A 784 10.52 20.59 14.56
CA VAL A 784 10.51 20.29 13.12
C VAL A 784 11.47 21.25 12.41
N LEU A 785 12.32 20.70 11.54
CA LEU A 785 13.45 21.41 10.95
C LEU A 785 13.02 22.62 10.11
N CYS A 786 11.94 22.52 9.33
CA CYS A 786 11.46 23.63 8.51
C CYS A 786 10.99 24.82 9.37
N GLU A 787 10.29 24.58 10.48
CA GLU A 787 9.84 25.61 11.42
C GLU A 787 11.00 26.22 12.20
N TYR A 788 12.02 25.43 12.51
CA TYR A 788 13.24 25.92 13.14
C TYR A 788 14.02 26.85 12.21
N VAL A 789 14.25 26.43 10.96
CA VAL A 789 14.96 27.23 9.95
C VAL A 789 14.20 28.50 9.59
N ARG A 790 12.86 28.42 9.43
CA ARG A 790 12.00 29.56 9.13
C ARG A 790 12.14 30.67 10.18
N ARG A 791 12.06 30.32 11.47
CA ARG A 791 12.23 31.26 12.59
C ARG A 791 13.62 31.93 12.61
N LEU A 792 14.69 31.19 12.28
CA LEU A 792 16.04 31.76 12.27
C LEU A 792 16.28 32.71 11.09
N ILE A 793 15.70 32.42 9.92
CA ILE A 793 15.76 33.31 8.76
C ILE A 793 14.99 34.60 9.04
N GLU A 794 13.79 34.51 9.63
CA GLU A 794 12.98 35.68 10.02
C GLU A 794 13.70 36.58 11.03
N ASN A 795 14.48 35.98 11.94
CA ASN A 795 15.28 36.70 12.94
C ASN A 795 16.66 37.16 12.43
N GLY A 796 16.94 37.07 11.12
CA GLY A 796 18.20 37.52 10.52
C GLY A 796 19.44 36.70 10.92
N SER A 797 19.25 35.48 11.44
CA SER A 797 20.30 34.63 11.99
C SER A 797 20.52 33.35 11.16
N ALA A 798 20.40 33.45 9.84
CA ALA A 798 20.48 32.29 8.91
C ALA A 798 21.80 31.51 9.01
N SER A 799 22.91 32.16 9.36
CA SER A 799 24.20 31.48 9.50
C SER A 799 24.31 30.61 10.75
N ALA A 800 23.44 30.81 11.74
CA ALA A 800 23.42 30.04 12.98
C ALA A 800 22.97 28.58 12.79
N CYS A 801 22.28 28.26 11.68
CA CYS A 801 21.82 26.91 11.39
C CYS A 801 22.73 26.13 10.44
N PHE A 802 23.81 26.72 9.90
CA PHE A 802 24.73 25.96 9.04
C PHE A 802 25.41 24.84 9.83
N ASP A 803 25.60 23.71 9.15
CA ASP A 803 26.39 22.63 9.69
C ASP A 803 27.84 23.09 9.93
N ARG A 804 28.28 23.06 11.19
CA ARG A 804 29.60 23.53 11.60
C ARG A 804 30.75 22.69 11.03
N SER A 805 30.45 21.47 10.59
CA SER A 805 31.40 20.57 9.92
C SER A 805 31.65 20.93 8.46
N LEU A 806 30.78 21.74 7.83
CA LEU A 806 30.95 22.12 6.43
C LEU A 806 32.24 22.92 6.19
N ARG A 807 32.85 22.64 5.05
CA ARG A 807 34.05 23.29 4.52
C ARG A 807 33.86 23.59 3.04
N GLY A 808 34.54 24.61 2.54
CA GLY A 808 34.58 24.95 1.12
C GLY A 808 33.24 25.45 0.57
N PHE A 809 32.54 26.31 1.30
CA PHE A 809 31.26 26.88 0.89
C PHE A 809 31.28 28.41 0.85
N ALA A 810 30.45 29.00 -0.01
CA ALA A 810 30.12 30.41 0.01
C ALA A 810 28.83 30.61 0.82
N GLU A 811 28.82 31.55 1.76
CA GLU A 811 27.69 31.77 2.68
C GLU A 811 26.38 32.05 1.93
N ASN A 812 26.46 32.90 0.89
CA ASN A 812 25.33 33.24 0.04
C ASN A 812 24.73 32.01 -0.66
N GLU A 813 25.56 31.03 -1.04
CA GLU A 813 25.12 29.79 -1.69
C GLU A 813 24.23 28.97 -0.73
N LEU A 814 24.67 28.79 0.52
CA LEU A 814 23.90 28.05 1.54
C LEU A 814 22.59 28.76 1.86
N ILE A 815 22.61 30.09 1.98
CA ILE A 815 21.40 30.88 2.24
C ILE A 815 20.40 30.72 1.11
N GLN A 816 20.84 30.75 -0.15
CA GLN A 816 19.96 30.57 -1.30
C GLN A 816 19.37 29.16 -1.36
N VAL A 817 20.17 28.11 -1.12
CA VAL A 817 19.67 26.72 -1.05
C VAL A 817 18.68 26.55 0.10
N MET A 818 18.94 27.17 1.25
CA MET A 818 18.04 27.12 2.40
C MET A 818 16.70 27.83 2.14
N LYS A 819 16.73 28.98 1.46
CA LYS A 819 15.52 29.68 1.02
C LYS A 819 14.71 28.83 0.04
N LEU A 820 15.37 28.17 -0.91
CA LEU A 820 14.72 27.22 -1.81
C LEU A 820 14.06 26.06 -1.03
N GLY A 821 14.78 25.51 -0.04
CA GLY A 821 14.24 24.50 0.88
C GLY A 821 12.92 24.96 1.53
N LEU A 822 12.88 26.19 2.07
CA LEU A 822 11.67 26.75 2.69
C LEU A 822 10.52 26.99 1.70
N ILE A 823 10.81 27.38 0.46
CA ILE A 823 9.80 27.54 -0.59
C ILE A 823 9.22 26.16 -0.96
N CYS A 824 10.08 25.15 -1.11
CA CYS A 824 9.68 23.77 -1.34
C CYS A 824 8.83 23.21 -0.18
N THR A 825 9.12 23.58 1.07
CA THR A 825 8.32 23.19 2.24
C THR A 825 7.18 24.17 2.56
N SER A 826 6.63 24.88 1.57
CA SER A 826 5.47 25.74 1.79
C SER A 826 4.24 24.91 2.16
N GLU A 827 3.43 25.36 3.12
CA GLU A 827 2.18 24.67 3.47
C GLU A 827 1.20 24.63 2.29
N THR A 828 1.22 25.65 1.42
CA THR A 828 0.36 25.73 0.23
C THR A 828 1.04 25.05 -0.96
N PRO A 829 0.50 23.95 -1.52
CA PRO A 829 1.17 23.20 -2.60
C PRO A 829 1.42 24.01 -3.87
N SER A 830 0.52 24.95 -4.21
CA SER A 830 0.65 25.82 -5.37
C SER A 830 1.79 26.85 -5.27
N ARG A 831 2.31 27.10 -4.08
CA ARG A 831 3.48 27.99 -3.87
C ARG A 831 4.81 27.26 -4.03
N ARG A 832 4.79 25.93 -4.09
CA ARG A 832 5.99 25.12 -4.28
C ARG A 832 6.33 25.07 -5.77
N PRO A 833 7.61 25.23 -6.17
CA PRO A 833 8.02 25.04 -7.56
C PRO A 833 7.79 23.60 -8.03
N ASN A 834 7.82 23.35 -9.33
CA ASN A 834 7.97 21.98 -9.85
C ASN A 834 9.46 21.57 -9.82
N MET A 835 9.76 20.27 -9.98
CA MET A 835 11.14 19.81 -9.83
C MET A 835 12.06 20.26 -10.97
N ALA A 836 11.54 20.56 -12.17
CA ALA A 836 12.32 21.19 -13.23
C ALA A 836 12.75 22.62 -12.86
N GLU A 837 11.86 23.42 -12.28
CA GLU A 837 12.17 24.76 -11.75
C GLU A 837 13.20 24.68 -10.61
N VAL A 838 13.06 23.70 -9.71
CA VAL A 838 14.03 23.46 -8.62
C VAL A 838 15.43 23.19 -9.19
N VAL A 839 15.55 22.37 -10.23
CA VAL A 839 16.84 22.10 -10.91
C VAL A 839 17.42 23.40 -11.47
N GLN A 840 16.63 24.20 -12.18
CA GLN A 840 17.07 25.48 -12.75
C GLN A 840 17.54 26.47 -11.67
N ILE A 841 16.81 26.56 -10.54
CA ILE A 841 17.18 27.44 -9.42
C ILE A 841 18.52 26.97 -8.82
N LEU A 842 18.70 25.68 -8.58
CA LEU A 842 19.97 25.14 -8.09
C LEU A 842 21.12 25.41 -9.07
N GLU A 843 20.91 25.24 -10.38
CA GLU A 843 21.94 25.54 -11.39
C GLU A 843 22.34 27.02 -11.38
N SER A 844 21.35 27.92 -11.26
CA SER A 844 21.57 29.36 -11.15
C SER A 844 22.38 29.74 -9.90
N ILE A 845 22.04 29.15 -8.73
CA ILE A 845 22.78 29.36 -7.47
C ILE A 845 24.26 29.03 -7.64
N ARG A 846 24.59 27.95 -8.37
CA ARG A 846 25.97 27.52 -8.57
C ARG A 846 26.72 28.37 -9.60
N ASN A 847 26.02 28.82 -10.64
CA ASN A 847 26.63 29.59 -11.73
C ASN A 847 26.84 31.08 -11.38
N GLY A 848 26.04 31.64 -10.47
CA GLY A 848 26.18 33.02 -9.99
C GLY A 848 27.42 33.32 -9.14
N LEU A 849 28.33 32.35 -8.97
CA LEU A 849 29.52 32.41 -8.10
C LEU A 849 30.83 32.00 -8.80
N GLN A 850 30.85 31.80 -10.13
CA GLN A 850 32.15 31.76 -10.83
C GLN A 850 32.72 33.19 -10.91
N PRO A 851 33.99 33.40 -10.52
CA PRO A 851 34.64 34.71 -10.62
C PRO A 851 34.78 35.22 -12.06
#